data_AF-A0A6N1YBV3-F1
#
_entry.id   AF-A0A6N1YBV3-F1
#
_cell.length_a   1.000
_cell.length_b   1.000
_cell.length_c   1.000
_cell.angle_alpha   90.00
_cell.angle_beta   90.00
_cell.angle_gamma   90.00
#
_symmetry.space_group_name_H-M   'P 1'
#
loop_
_entity.id
_entity.type
_entity.pdbx_description
1 polymer ?
#
loop_
_entity_poly.entity_id
_entity_poly.type
_entity_poly.pdbx_seq_one_letter_code
_entity_poly.pdbx_strand_id
1 'polypeptide(L)'
;MIKVRSDEPEYAYLWDKETKEKNRYGKDIELTQEGDERRNKSLNINGDDGIGDNPNRNKQHGFFLNADNCIGCHACEAACSEKNDNPAHIAFRSVGYVEGGTYPDYQRLNISMACNHCDDPVCLTGCPTRAYTKFTEYGAVLQDPDICFGCGYCTWVCPYNAPQLDPVKGEVSKCNMCVDRLEVGLKPSCVAACLGNALDFGVIENIPEKRDQAITEIPGFPTTDITHPNIRFQQKKQNHREMTRPDSMPLKYHKDDKEGKYKPVVDEKMGQKKHWNLRHLLTSHESAHVIFTLFTQATVGAFLMLILGPLFGLAGFDLLQEYNLHMSLVVTIFVLSTIGLYKLNMHLGKPHRFYRGFNNLRLSPVSREIAGVSMFYTGLLGYVFFAFFDNTFMSFFADIFAYLAVISGPIGLFFMYKLYRIPARPFWDHLQTGTAFVGSMLSLGALIIAIVSLVMLPLSALSELIPSLAMLMTLGLTIEAIGHIVHARDMSAIDNEGAVSYYRQTTQYGKSYLLRNALLAFSIVLAGVIIITGLSGMLGLIAASLLTVSMIIMSAFGRSLFFVLVIPTTMPGAFFWKNDGFVDHARETGLAESPQVGVVYERHHAFKVDELIQTIKENSLHDMLEHVKWIFGKK
;
A
#
# COMPACT_ATOMS: atom_id res chain seq x y z
N MET A 1 -25.23 7.07 -22.00
CA MET A 1 -25.58 8.10 -20.99
C MET A 1 -26.94 7.81 -20.38
N ILE A 2 -27.22 8.35 -19.19
CA ILE A 2 -28.52 8.16 -18.52
C ILE A 2 -29.57 9.04 -19.20
N LYS A 3 -30.77 8.49 -19.42
CA LYS A 3 -31.92 9.27 -19.89
C LYS A 3 -32.49 10.11 -18.74
N VAL A 4 -32.48 11.42 -18.89
CA VAL A 4 -33.08 12.36 -17.93
C VAL A 4 -34.60 12.17 -17.92
N ARG A 5 -35.20 12.12 -16.73
CA ARG A 5 -36.66 12.00 -16.60
C ARG A 5 -37.34 13.32 -16.96
N SER A 6 -38.55 13.25 -17.51
CA SER A 6 -39.33 14.44 -17.84
C SER A 6 -39.77 15.24 -16.60
N ASP A 7 -39.83 14.58 -15.45
CA ASP A 7 -40.20 15.12 -14.15
C ASP A 7 -39.01 15.17 -13.17
N GLU A 8 -37.77 15.23 -13.69
CA GLU A 8 -36.58 15.31 -12.85
C GLU A 8 -36.63 16.60 -11.99
N PRO A 9 -36.46 16.51 -10.67
CA PRO A 9 -36.62 17.66 -9.80
C PRO A 9 -35.48 18.67 -9.99
N GLU A 10 -35.80 19.95 -9.88
CA GLU A 10 -34.87 21.06 -10.14
C GLU A 10 -33.57 20.97 -9.31
N TYR A 11 -33.65 20.54 -8.05
CA TYR A 11 -32.47 20.40 -7.18
C TYR A 11 -31.49 19.30 -7.62
N ALA A 12 -31.91 18.39 -8.51
CA ALA A 12 -31.08 17.30 -9.03
C ALA A 12 -30.18 17.74 -10.18
N TYR A 13 -30.37 18.93 -10.75
CA TYR A 13 -29.52 19.47 -11.81
C TYR A 13 -28.27 20.14 -11.25
N LEU A 14 -27.17 20.05 -11.99
CA LEU A 14 -25.98 20.85 -11.72
C LEU A 14 -26.34 22.32 -11.88
N TRP A 15 -25.74 23.15 -11.05
CA TRP A 15 -25.94 24.60 -11.10
C TRP A 15 -24.66 25.27 -11.55
N ASP A 16 -24.81 26.22 -12.46
CA ASP A 16 -23.71 26.98 -13.02
C ASP A 16 -23.67 28.37 -12.39
N LYS A 17 -22.65 28.61 -11.56
CA LYS A 17 -22.30 29.95 -11.08
C LYS A 17 -20.97 30.39 -11.66
N GLU A 18 -20.72 31.69 -11.60
CA GLU A 18 -19.38 32.24 -11.78
C GLU A 18 -18.42 31.59 -10.78
N THR A 19 -17.29 31.13 -11.29
CA THR A 19 -16.34 30.30 -10.55
C THR A 19 -15.05 31.04 -10.38
N LYS A 20 -14.34 30.78 -9.28
CA LYS A 20 -12.97 31.27 -9.10
C LYS A 20 -12.07 30.68 -10.18
N GLU A 21 -10.99 31.39 -10.52
CA GLU A 21 -9.96 30.88 -11.45
C GLU A 21 -9.11 29.79 -10.79
N LYS A 22 -8.76 30.00 -9.52
CA LYS A 22 -7.89 29.11 -8.74
C LYS A 22 -8.59 28.58 -7.51
N ASN A 23 -8.22 27.36 -7.13
CA ASN A 23 -8.63 26.78 -5.87
C ASN A 23 -7.75 27.26 -4.72
N ARG A 24 -8.13 26.89 -3.48
CA ARG A 24 -7.39 27.31 -2.27
C ARG A 24 -5.95 26.79 -2.18
N TYR A 25 -5.59 25.81 -3.00
CA TYR A 25 -4.23 25.26 -3.09
C TYR A 25 -3.40 25.96 -4.17
N GLY A 26 -3.94 27.02 -4.80
CA GLY A 26 -3.26 27.80 -5.83
C GLY A 26 -3.27 27.16 -7.21
N LYS A 27 -4.01 26.07 -7.41
CA LYS A 27 -4.15 25.38 -8.70
C LYS A 27 -5.31 25.93 -9.50
N ASP A 28 -5.18 25.90 -10.82
CA ASP A 28 -6.23 26.32 -11.73
C ASP A 28 -7.43 25.35 -11.62
N ILE A 29 -8.63 25.92 -11.52
CA ILE A 29 -9.88 25.16 -11.53
C ILE A 29 -10.19 24.69 -12.95
N GLU A 30 -9.82 25.47 -13.95
CA GLU A 30 -9.89 25.06 -15.35
C GLU A 30 -8.77 24.04 -15.65
N LEU A 31 -9.14 22.84 -16.11
CA LEU A 31 -8.19 21.72 -16.25
C LEU A 31 -7.61 21.59 -17.67
N THR A 32 -8.08 22.42 -18.61
CA THR A 32 -7.64 22.41 -20.02
C THR A 32 -7.54 23.83 -20.56
N GLN A 33 -6.73 24.03 -21.60
CA GLN A 33 -6.69 25.31 -22.31
C GLN A 33 -7.72 25.33 -23.43
N GLU A 34 -8.17 26.52 -23.82
CA GLU A 34 -9.04 26.68 -24.99
C GLU A 34 -8.35 26.12 -26.25
N GLY A 35 -9.08 25.37 -27.07
CA GLY A 35 -8.53 24.69 -28.26
C GLY A 35 -7.79 23.37 -28.00
N ASP A 36 -7.63 22.93 -26.74
CA ASP A 36 -7.08 21.60 -26.41
C ASP A 36 -8.00 20.49 -26.91
N GLU A 37 -7.46 19.52 -27.64
CA GLU A 37 -8.21 18.37 -28.21
C GLU A 37 -9.00 17.60 -27.14
N ARG A 38 -8.55 17.61 -25.88
CA ARG A 38 -9.22 16.93 -24.78
C ARG A 38 -10.58 17.53 -24.43
N ARG A 39 -10.82 18.82 -24.70
CA ARG A 39 -12.08 19.51 -24.34
C ARG A 39 -13.31 18.90 -25.01
N ASN A 40 -13.14 18.41 -26.23
CA ASN A 40 -14.19 17.86 -27.08
C ASN A 40 -14.10 16.34 -27.17
N LYS A 41 -13.45 15.69 -26.18
CA LYS A 41 -13.33 14.24 -26.16
C LYS A 41 -14.44 13.63 -25.31
N SER A 42 -15.11 12.63 -25.87
CA SER A 42 -16.06 11.83 -25.10
C SER A 42 -15.34 10.96 -24.08
N LEU A 43 -15.99 10.77 -22.93
CA LEU A 43 -15.59 9.77 -21.94
C LEU A 43 -15.96 8.33 -22.33
N ASN A 44 -16.73 8.14 -23.41
CA ASN A 44 -17.28 6.85 -23.85
C ASN A 44 -17.90 6.05 -22.69
N ILE A 45 -19.01 6.55 -22.15
CA ILE A 45 -19.60 6.01 -20.93
C ILE A 45 -20.64 4.95 -21.28
N ASN A 46 -20.34 3.69 -20.97
CA ASN A 46 -21.18 2.53 -21.28
C ASN A 46 -21.48 2.40 -22.79
N GLY A 47 -20.48 2.68 -23.65
CA GLY A 47 -20.62 2.61 -25.10
C GLY A 47 -21.29 3.83 -25.74
N ASP A 48 -21.59 4.87 -24.95
CA ASP A 48 -22.12 6.14 -25.43
C ASP A 48 -21.01 7.17 -25.58
N ASP A 49 -20.81 7.64 -26.80
CA ASP A 49 -19.77 8.60 -27.21
C ASP A 49 -20.25 10.06 -27.21
N GLY A 50 -21.43 10.34 -26.67
CA GLY A 50 -21.91 11.70 -26.50
C GLY A 50 -20.99 12.54 -25.60
N ILE A 51 -21.10 13.86 -25.75
CA ILE A 51 -20.34 14.87 -25.03
C ILE A 51 -21.34 15.78 -24.33
N GLY A 52 -21.18 15.94 -23.01
CA GLY A 52 -22.03 16.84 -22.23
C GLY A 52 -21.90 18.30 -22.65
N ASP A 53 -23.01 19.03 -22.60
CA ASP A 53 -23.12 20.45 -22.95
C ASP A 53 -22.87 21.41 -21.76
N ASN A 54 -22.52 20.86 -20.59
CA ASN A 54 -22.24 21.65 -19.39
C ASN A 54 -21.07 22.62 -19.62
N PRO A 55 -21.26 23.95 -19.44
CA PRO A 55 -20.21 24.94 -19.67
C PRO A 55 -19.01 24.80 -18.71
N ASN A 56 -19.21 24.17 -17.55
CA ASN A 56 -18.18 23.88 -16.57
C ASN A 56 -17.58 22.48 -16.71
N ARG A 57 -17.91 21.71 -17.77
CA ARG A 57 -17.45 20.32 -17.98
C ARG A 57 -15.95 20.13 -17.74
N ASN A 58 -15.08 21.08 -18.11
CA ASN A 58 -13.63 20.95 -17.96
C ASN A 58 -13.04 21.60 -16.70
N LYS A 59 -13.89 21.94 -15.72
CA LYS A 59 -13.46 22.50 -14.43
C LYS A 59 -13.40 21.42 -13.36
N GLN A 60 -12.52 21.61 -12.37
CA GLN A 60 -12.42 20.74 -11.21
C GLN A 60 -13.72 20.81 -10.38
N HIS A 61 -14.40 19.67 -10.26
CA HIS A 61 -15.57 19.53 -9.41
C HIS A 61 -15.21 18.86 -8.08
N GLY A 62 -16.10 19.01 -7.10
CA GLY A 62 -15.95 18.38 -5.80
C GLY A 62 -17.26 18.26 -5.03
N PHE A 63 -17.20 17.51 -3.94
CA PHE A 63 -18.32 17.36 -3.03
C PHE A 63 -18.35 18.48 -1.99
N PHE A 64 -19.55 18.79 -1.50
CA PHE A 64 -19.75 19.64 -0.33
C PHE A 64 -20.57 18.86 0.71
N LEU A 65 -20.13 18.87 1.97
CA LEU A 65 -20.84 18.26 3.09
C LEU A 65 -21.13 19.30 4.18
N ASN A 66 -22.38 19.64 4.37
CA ASN A 66 -22.85 20.29 5.58
C ASN A 66 -23.09 19.24 6.68
N ALA A 67 -22.11 19.08 7.56
CA ALA A 67 -22.15 18.11 8.63
C ALA A 67 -23.24 18.42 9.67
N ASP A 68 -23.63 19.70 9.84
CA ASP A 68 -24.68 20.09 10.79
C ASP A 68 -26.08 19.56 10.40
N ASN A 69 -26.27 19.27 9.11
CA ASN A 69 -27.51 18.77 8.52
C ASN A 69 -27.50 17.25 8.28
N CYS A 70 -26.34 16.59 8.45
CA CYS A 70 -26.24 15.16 8.22
C CYS A 70 -26.92 14.38 9.35
N ILE A 71 -28.09 13.81 9.06
CA ILE A 71 -28.86 13.01 10.02
C ILE A 71 -28.46 11.54 10.07
N GLY A 72 -27.45 11.12 9.27
CA GLY A 72 -26.99 9.73 9.27
C GLY A 72 -28.03 8.72 8.78
N CYS A 73 -28.87 9.07 7.79
CA CYS A 73 -29.94 8.22 7.29
C CYS A 73 -29.50 7.14 6.27
N HIS A 74 -28.24 7.13 5.85
CA HIS A 74 -27.67 6.18 4.88
C HIS A 74 -28.31 6.17 3.47
N ALA A 75 -29.27 7.06 3.18
CA ALA A 75 -29.89 7.18 1.85
C ALA A 75 -28.88 7.46 0.73
N CYS A 76 -27.83 8.23 1.02
CA CYS A 76 -26.76 8.51 0.06
C CYS A 76 -25.87 7.30 -0.24
N GLU A 77 -25.74 6.33 0.69
CA GLU A 77 -25.02 5.08 0.45
C GLU A 77 -25.86 4.14 -0.42
N ALA A 78 -27.14 3.97 -0.09
CA ALA A 78 -28.07 3.15 -0.83
C ALA A 78 -28.21 3.63 -2.28
N ALA A 79 -28.45 4.93 -2.49
CA ALA A 79 -28.55 5.52 -3.83
C ALA A 79 -27.26 5.44 -4.63
N CYS A 80 -26.10 5.43 -3.96
CA CYS A 80 -24.82 5.23 -4.63
C CYS A 80 -24.61 3.77 -5.04
N SER A 81 -25.02 2.84 -4.18
CA SER A 81 -24.87 1.40 -4.41
C SER A 81 -25.80 0.91 -5.50
N GLU A 82 -27.08 1.27 -5.44
CA GLU A 82 -28.07 0.94 -6.49
C GLU A 82 -27.65 1.49 -7.86
N LYS A 83 -27.20 2.74 -7.92
CA LYS A 83 -26.78 3.37 -9.18
C LYS A 83 -25.59 2.67 -9.82
N ASN A 84 -24.66 2.15 -9.02
CA ASN A 84 -23.42 1.55 -9.51
C ASN A 84 -23.42 0.02 -9.46
N ASP A 85 -24.54 -0.60 -9.10
CA ASP A 85 -24.66 -2.05 -8.90
C ASP A 85 -23.56 -2.60 -7.97
N ASN A 86 -23.33 -1.91 -6.86
CA ASN A 86 -22.30 -2.31 -5.90
C ASN A 86 -22.78 -3.55 -5.12
N PRO A 87 -21.94 -4.60 -5.00
CA PRO A 87 -22.25 -5.69 -4.09
C PRO A 87 -22.16 -5.22 -2.62
N ALA A 88 -22.78 -5.96 -1.70
CA ALA A 88 -22.89 -5.57 -0.29
C ALA A 88 -21.54 -5.30 0.42
N HIS A 89 -20.45 -5.93 -0.02
CA HIS A 89 -19.10 -5.75 0.53
C HIS A 89 -18.32 -4.57 -0.06
N ILE A 90 -18.91 -3.81 -1.00
CA ILE A 90 -18.30 -2.64 -1.62
C ILE A 90 -19.20 -1.43 -1.42
N ALA A 91 -18.64 -0.32 -0.95
CA ALA A 91 -19.39 0.93 -0.78
C ALA A 91 -18.65 2.11 -1.40
N PHE A 92 -19.15 2.72 -2.47
CA PHE A 92 -18.48 3.89 -3.08
C PHE A 92 -18.65 5.18 -2.27
N ARG A 93 -19.71 5.24 -1.47
CA ARG A 93 -19.94 6.27 -0.46
C ARG A 93 -20.32 5.55 0.83
N SER A 94 -19.83 6.06 1.95
CA SER A 94 -20.17 5.56 3.27
C SER A 94 -20.48 6.71 4.24
N VAL A 95 -21.24 6.44 5.29
CA VAL A 95 -21.67 7.33 6.37
C VAL A 95 -21.15 6.74 7.69
N GLY A 96 -20.28 7.49 8.33
CA GLY A 96 -19.68 7.19 9.63
C GLY A 96 -20.03 8.29 10.62
N TYR A 97 -19.57 8.14 11.86
CA TYR A 97 -19.77 9.16 12.88
C TYR A 97 -18.64 9.17 13.91
N VAL A 98 -18.49 10.32 14.56
CA VAL A 98 -17.67 10.50 15.77
C VAL A 98 -18.54 11.06 16.90
N GLU A 99 -18.15 10.72 18.12
CA GLU A 99 -18.92 11.02 19.33
C GLU A 99 -18.09 11.84 20.31
N GLY A 100 -18.71 12.83 20.95
CA GLY A 100 -18.07 13.66 21.96
C GLY A 100 -18.98 13.85 23.17
N GLY A 101 -18.37 14.20 24.30
CA GLY A 101 -19.10 14.46 25.53
C GLY A 101 -19.69 13.20 26.19
N THR A 102 -20.49 13.42 27.22
CA THR A 102 -21.12 12.36 28.04
C THR A 102 -22.47 12.87 28.53
N TYR A 103 -23.41 11.97 28.85
CA TYR A 103 -24.73 12.36 29.34
C TYR A 103 -24.65 13.40 30.49
N PRO A 104 -25.44 14.50 30.44
CA PRO A 104 -26.47 14.83 29.44
C PRO A 104 -25.96 15.59 28.19
N ASP A 105 -24.68 15.96 28.16
CA ASP A 105 -24.04 16.76 27.10
C ASP A 105 -23.29 15.85 26.10
N TYR A 106 -24.03 14.92 25.48
CA TYR A 106 -23.51 14.02 24.44
C TYR A 106 -23.76 14.59 23.05
N GLN A 107 -22.78 14.43 22.16
CA GLN A 107 -22.83 14.85 20.78
C GLN A 107 -22.41 13.74 19.82
N ARG A 108 -23.14 13.64 18.71
CA ARG A 108 -22.76 12.81 17.56
C ARG A 108 -22.65 13.67 16.31
N LEU A 109 -21.51 13.56 15.62
CA LEU A 109 -21.27 14.19 14.32
C LEU A 109 -21.30 13.12 13.23
N ASN A 110 -22.35 13.12 12.41
CA ASN A 110 -22.44 12.22 11.26
C ASN A 110 -21.69 12.79 10.07
N ILE A 111 -20.96 11.94 9.35
CA ILE A 111 -20.08 12.34 8.27
C ILE A 111 -20.34 11.41 7.08
N SER A 112 -20.59 11.95 5.89
CA SER A 112 -20.83 11.18 4.66
C SER A 112 -19.69 11.41 3.68
N MET A 113 -19.04 10.33 3.23
CA MET A 113 -17.76 10.40 2.53
C MET A 113 -17.70 9.48 1.32
N ALA A 114 -16.97 9.91 0.29
CA ALA A 114 -16.71 9.15 -0.93
C ALA A 114 -15.27 9.44 -1.39
N CYS A 115 -14.90 9.00 -2.60
CA CYS A 115 -13.66 9.46 -3.22
C CYS A 115 -13.69 10.99 -3.39
N ASN A 116 -12.60 11.66 -3.00
CA ASN A 116 -12.47 13.12 -3.09
C ASN A 116 -11.96 13.61 -4.45
N HIS A 117 -11.69 12.72 -5.41
CA HIS A 117 -11.20 13.03 -6.76
C HIS A 117 -10.16 14.16 -6.79
N CYS A 118 -9.08 13.92 -6.04
CA CYS A 118 -8.16 14.96 -5.59
C CYS A 118 -7.38 15.65 -6.71
N ASP A 119 -6.77 16.79 -6.40
CA ASP A 119 -5.88 17.46 -7.34
C ASP A 119 -4.59 16.69 -7.58
N ASP A 120 -4.02 16.12 -6.53
CA ASP A 120 -2.86 15.23 -6.56
C ASP A 120 -3.29 13.80 -6.20
N PRO A 121 -3.84 13.03 -7.16
CA PRO A 121 -4.33 11.70 -6.89
C PRO A 121 -3.17 10.72 -6.67
N VAL A 122 -2.81 10.49 -5.41
CA VAL A 122 -1.79 9.49 -5.02
C VAL A 122 -2.15 8.06 -5.45
N CYS A 123 -3.44 7.75 -5.64
CA CYS A 123 -3.86 6.47 -6.21
C CYS A 123 -3.40 6.28 -7.66
N LEU A 124 -3.30 7.38 -8.43
CA LEU A 124 -2.81 7.37 -9.82
C LEU A 124 -1.30 7.15 -9.85
N THR A 125 -0.55 7.91 -9.05
CA THR A 125 0.90 7.75 -8.99
C THR A 125 1.29 6.41 -8.38
N GLY A 126 0.51 5.88 -7.43
CA GLY A 126 0.75 4.57 -6.84
C GLY A 126 0.48 3.38 -7.78
N CYS A 127 -0.53 3.47 -8.65
CA CYS A 127 -0.97 2.32 -9.46
C CYS A 127 0.08 1.88 -10.50
N PRO A 128 0.61 0.65 -10.45
CA PRO A 128 1.65 0.22 -11.39
C PRO A 128 1.13 -0.06 -12.81
N THR A 129 -0.16 -0.40 -12.96
CA THR A 129 -0.75 -0.68 -14.28
C THR A 129 -1.24 0.54 -15.02
N ARG A 130 -1.19 1.72 -14.38
CA ARG A 130 -1.84 2.94 -14.86
C ARG A 130 -3.35 2.79 -15.07
N ALA A 131 -4.00 1.95 -14.26
CA ALA A 131 -5.46 1.80 -14.24
C ALA A 131 -6.21 3.04 -13.71
N TYR A 132 -5.53 4.14 -13.43
CA TYR A 132 -6.15 5.37 -12.94
C TYR A 132 -5.81 6.52 -13.89
N THR A 133 -6.84 7.30 -14.23
CA THR A 133 -6.71 8.50 -15.06
C THR A 133 -7.46 9.63 -14.38
N LYS A 134 -6.82 10.80 -14.29
CA LYS A 134 -7.51 12.04 -13.97
C LYS A 134 -7.97 12.68 -15.28
N PHE A 135 -9.27 12.66 -15.49
CA PHE A 135 -9.92 13.27 -16.64
C PHE A 135 -10.05 14.78 -16.45
N THR A 136 -10.01 15.50 -17.57
CA THR A 136 -10.23 16.95 -17.60
C THR A 136 -11.70 17.27 -17.34
N GLU A 137 -12.57 16.33 -17.73
CA GLU A 137 -13.98 16.28 -17.42
C GLU A 137 -14.21 16.18 -15.92
N TYR A 138 -14.76 17.24 -15.35
CA TYR A 138 -15.12 17.42 -13.94
C TYR A 138 -13.95 17.22 -12.97
N GLY A 139 -12.71 17.08 -13.46
CA GLY A 139 -11.58 16.60 -12.67
C GLY A 139 -11.76 15.18 -12.13
N ALA A 140 -12.54 14.35 -12.82
CA ALA A 140 -12.87 13.00 -12.37
C ALA A 140 -11.63 12.08 -12.43
N VAL A 141 -11.15 11.67 -11.27
CA VAL A 141 -10.20 10.55 -11.16
C VAL A 141 -10.99 9.25 -11.33
N LEU A 142 -10.83 8.53 -12.43
CA LEU A 142 -11.53 7.26 -12.69
C LEU A 142 -10.55 6.08 -12.66
N GLN A 143 -11.07 4.90 -12.33
CA GLN A 143 -10.32 3.66 -12.32
C GLN A 143 -10.88 2.72 -13.40
N ASP A 144 -9.96 2.09 -14.13
CA ASP A 144 -10.24 1.14 -15.21
C ASP A 144 -10.09 -0.29 -14.67
N PRO A 145 -11.20 -1.06 -14.55
CA PRO A 145 -11.19 -2.43 -14.04
C PRO A 145 -10.51 -3.42 -15.00
N ASP A 146 -10.50 -3.13 -16.30
CA ASP A 146 -9.90 -4.01 -17.29
C ASP A 146 -8.39 -4.01 -17.13
N ILE A 147 -7.78 -2.83 -16.94
CA ILE A 147 -6.33 -2.68 -16.75
C ILE A 147 -5.88 -3.11 -15.34
N CYS A 148 -6.80 -3.11 -14.38
CA CYS A 148 -6.53 -3.49 -13.00
C CYS A 148 -6.25 -4.99 -12.84
N PHE A 149 -5.30 -5.29 -11.97
CA PHE A 149 -4.87 -6.65 -11.62
C PHE A 149 -4.93 -6.92 -10.11
N GLY A 150 -5.55 -6.00 -9.35
CA GLY A 150 -5.87 -6.22 -7.95
C GLY A 150 -4.69 -6.20 -6.98
N CYS A 151 -3.61 -5.45 -7.23
CA CYS A 151 -2.49 -5.35 -6.28
C CYS A 151 -2.79 -4.63 -4.97
N GLY A 152 -3.93 -3.93 -4.85
CA GLY A 152 -4.35 -3.27 -3.61
C GLY A 152 -3.53 -2.03 -3.18
N TYR A 153 -2.38 -1.73 -3.79
CA TYR A 153 -1.50 -0.64 -3.36
C TYR A 153 -2.18 0.75 -3.34
N CYS A 154 -3.13 1.00 -4.25
CA CYS A 154 -3.92 2.24 -4.24
C CYS A 154 -4.77 2.41 -2.96
N THR A 155 -5.13 1.32 -2.28
CA THR A 155 -5.82 1.35 -0.97
C THR A 155 -4.88 1.74 0.17
N TRP A 156 -3.57 1.53 0.03
CA TRP A 156 -2.57 1.89 1.02
C TRP A 156 -2.23 3.38 0.97
N VAL A 157 -2.05 3.91 -0.25
CA VAL A 157 -1.65 5.31 -0.46
C VAL A 157 -2.80 6.31 -0.30
N CYS A 158 -4.06 5.88 -0.46
CA CYS A 158 -5.21 6.77 -0.30
C CYS A 158 -5.48 7.06 1.19
N PRO A 159 -5.36 8.31 1.67
CA PRO A 159 -5.64 8.65 3.08
C PRO A 159 -7.15 8.59 3.40
N TYR A 160 -8.00 8.47 2.38
CA TYR A 160 -9.45 8.44 2.56
C TYR A 160 -10.01 7.02 2.50
N ASN A 161 -9.18 6.03 2.21
CA ASN A 161 -9.58 4.64 2.03
C ASN A 161 -10.70 4.44 0.98
N ALA A 162 -10.79 5.35 0.00
CA ALA A 162 -11.86 5.33 -1.00
C ALA A 162 -11.73 4.16 -2.01
N PRO A 163 -10.53 3.78 -2.48
CA PRO A 163 -10.34 2.54 -3.24
C PRO A 163 -10.53 1.32 -2.36
N GLN A 164 -11.34 0.36 -2.82
CA GLN A 164 -11.62 -0.92 -2.16
C GLN A 164 -11.26 -2.07 -3.08
N LEU A 165 -10.44 -3.00 -2.58
CA LEU A 165 -10.15 -4.25 -3.27
C LEU A 165 -11.37 -5.17 -3.12
N ASP A 166 -11.95 -5.58 -4.24
CA ASP A 166 -13.02 -6.58 -4.28
C ASP A 166 -12.41 -7.99 -4.21
N PRO A 167 -12.57 -8.72 -3.09
CA PRO A 167 -12.03 -10.06 -2.93
C PRO A 167 -12.71 -11.09 -3.85
N VAL A 168 -13.87 -10.76 -4.43
CA VAL A 168 -14.58 -11.64 -5.37
C VAL A 168 -14.05 -11.40 -6.79
N LYS A 169 -14.02 -10.16 -7.25
CA LYS A 169 -13.60 -9.82 -8.62
C LYS A 169 -12.07 -9.77 -8.83
N GLY A 170 -11.28 -9.64 -7.74
CA GLY A 170 -9.83 -9.54 -7.83
C GLY A 170 -9.36 -8.21 -8.44
N GLU A 171 -10.13 -7.15 -8.26
CA GLU A 171 -9.84 -5.81 -8.77
C GLU A 171 -10.23 -4.75 -7.74
N VAL A 172 -9.66 -3.55 -7.87
CA VAL A 172 -10.02 -2.42 -7.02
C VAL A 172 -11.13 -1.62 -7.68
N SER A 173 -12.10 -1.17 -6.91
CA SER A 173 -13.17 -0.27 -7.35
C SER A 173 -13.30 0.94 -6.41
N LYS A 174 -13.94 2.01 -6.90
CA LYS A 174 -14.23 3.22 -6.12
C LYS A 174 -15.28 4.08 -6.81
N CYS A 175 -15.76 5.10 -6.09
CA CYS A 175 -16.62 6.16 -6.65
C CYS A 175 -16.08 6.69 -7.99
N ASN A 176 -16.98 6.75 -8.98
CA ASN A 176 -16.77 7.24 -10.34
C ASN A 176 -17.33 8.66 -10.54
N MET A 177 -17.59 9.40 -9.47
CA MET A 177 -18.21 10.74 -9.48
C MET A 177 -19.60 10.81 -10.15
N CYS A 178 -20.22 9.66 -10.50
CA CYS A 178 -21.41 9.61 -11.36
C CYS A 178 -21.23 10.43 -12.65
N VAL A 179 -20.08 10.31 -13.33
CA VAL A 179 -19.80 11.04 -14.59
C VAL A 179 -20.88 10.84 -15.65
N ASP A 180 -21.55 9.69 -15.67
CA ASP A 180 -22.71 9.40 -16.52
C ASP A 180 -23.92 10.30 -16.27
N ARG A 181 -24.09 10.78 -15.04
CA ARG A 181 -25.10 11.78 -14.65
C ARG A 181 -24.60 13.19 -14.94
N LEU A 182 -23.33 13.47 -14.69
CA LEU A 182 -22.74 14.79 -14.91
C LEU A 182 -22.81 15.20 -16.38
N GLU A 183 -22.53 14.27 -17.31
CA GLU A 183 -22.59 14.52 -18.77
C GLU A 183 -24.00 14.88 -19.27
N VAL A 184 -25.06 14.62 -18.50
CA VAL A 184 -26.44 15.03 -18.84
C VAL A 184 -26.97 16.13 -17.91
N GLY A 185 -26.06 16.87 -17.27
CA GLY A 185 -26.40 18.02 -16.43
C GLY A 185 -26.96 17.67 -15.04
N LEU A 186 -26.91 16.40 -14.62
CA LEU A 186 -27.45 15.95 -13.32
C LEU A 186 -26.35 15.83 -12.26
N LYS A 187 -26.67 16.18 -11.01
CA LYS A 187 -25.84 15.92 -9.83
C LYS A 187 -25.66 14.41 -9.59
N PRO A 188 -24.60 13.99 -8.86
CA PRO A 188 -24.42 12.60 -8.47
C PRO A 188 -25.62 12.02 -7.71
N SER A 189 -25.90 10.72 -7.88
CA SER A 189 -27.07 10.03 -7.29
C SER A 189 -27.14 10.20 -5.77
N CYS A 190 -25.99 10.09 -5.10
CA CYS A 190 -25.88 10.24 -3.66
C CYS A 190 -26.16 11.66 -3.13
N VAL A 191 -26.06 12.68 -3.99
CA VAL A 191 -26.39 14.07 -3.67
C VAL A 191 -27.89 14.29 -3.86
N ALA A 192 -28.44 13.84 -4.99
CA ALA A 192 -29.88 13.92 -5.27
C ALA A 192 -30.74 13.16 -4.25
N ALA A 193 -30.22 12.09 -3.65
CA ALA A 193 -30.92 11.31 -2.62
C ALA A 193 -30.77 11.86 -1.18
N CYS A 194 -30.06 12.98 -0.97
CA CYS A 194 -29.76 13.46 0.38
C CYS A 194 -30.96 14.14 1.07
N LEU A 195 -31.67 13.38 1.91
CA LEU A 195 -32.87 13.85 2.61
C LEU A 195 -32.63 15.07 3.52
N GLY A 196 -31.46 15.14 4.17
CA GLY A 196 -31.11 16.26 5.05
C GLY A 196 -30.62 17.51 4.31
N ASN A 197 -30.55 17.48 2.97
CA ASN A 197 -29.83 18.47 2.17
C ASN A 197 -28.41 18.72 2.72
N ALA A 198 -27.76 17.66 3.22
CA ALA A 198 -26.42 17.73 3.81
C ALA A 198 -25.33 17.70 2.74
N LEU A 199 -25.62 17.13 1.57
CA LEU A 199 -24.67 16.94 0.49
C LEU A 199 -25.00 17.86 -0.68
N ASP A 200 -23.95 18.41 -1.29
CA ASP A 200 -24.04 19.09 -2.58
C ASP A 200 -22.82 18.74 -3.46
N PHE A 201 -22.85 19.16 -4.71
CA PHE A 201 -21.81 18.93 -5.70
C PHE A 201 -21.82 20.02 -6.77
N GLY A 202 -20.62 20.42 -7.21
CA GLY A 202 -20.42 21.43 -8.24
C GLY A 202 -18.95 21.73 -8.44
N VAL A 203 -18.65 22.82 -9.16
CA VAL A 203 -17.27 23.32 -9.31
C VAL A 203 -16.68 23.65 -7.95
N ILE A 204 -15.44 23.23 -7.71
CA ILE A 204 -14.77 23.40 -6.42
C ILE A 204 -14.64 24.89 -6.07
N GLU A 205 -14.65 25.21 -4.77
CA GLU A 205 -14.68 26.57 -4.20
C GLU A 205 -15.97 27.37 -4.40
N ASN A 206 -16.90 26.90 -5.23
CA ASN A 206 -18.26 27.45 -5.20
C ASN A 206 -18.96 26.98 -3.92
N ILE A 207 -19.48 27.92 -3.15
CA ILE A 207 -20.26 27.62 -1.95
C ILE A 207 -21.72 27.40 -2.38
N PRO A 208 -22.33 26.24 -2.07
CA PRO A 208 -23.72 26.00 -2.41
C PRO A 208 -24.68 27.00 -1.77
N GLU A 209 -25.88 27.14 -2.34
CA GLU A 209 -26.88 28.05 -1.81
C GLU A 209 -27.27 27.71 -0.38
N LYS A 210 -27.50 28.75 0.42
CA LYS A 210 -27.83 28.62 1.86
C LYS A 210 -26.72 27.90 2.64
N ARG A 211 -25.48 27.98 2.17
CA ARG A 211 -24.23 27.63 2.88
C ARG A 211 -23.32 28.85 2.87
N ASP A 212 -22.45 28.96 3.86
CA ASP A 212 -21.56 30.12 4.04
C ASP A 212 -20.17 29.73 4.58
N GLN A 213 -19.94 28.43 4.84
CA GLN A 213 -18.65 27.90 5.24
C GLN A 213 -18.17 26.86 4.21
N ALA A 214 -16.88 26.85 3.94
CA ALA A 214 -16.24 25.83 3.11
C ALA A 214 -14.87 25.47 3.70
N ILE A 215 -14.84 24.89 4.90
CA ILE A 215 -13.59 24.42 5.52
C ILE A 215 -13.10 23.13 4.83
N THR A 216 -11.82 22.82 5.01
CA THR A 216 -11.17 21.63 4.41
C THR A 216 -11.16 20.41 5.32
N GLU A 217 -11.35 20.60 6.62
CA GLU A 217 -11.14 19.58 7.64
C GLU A 217 -12.28 19.62 8.66
N ILE A 218 -12.62 18.45 9.19
CA ILE A 218 -13.56 18.21 10.29
C ILE A 218 -12.89 17.19 11.23
N PRO A 219 -13.39 16.93 12.46
CA PRO A 219 -12.73 16.02 13.38
C PRO A 219 -12.38 14.68 12.73
N GLY A 220 -11.08 14.36 12.71
CA GLY A 220 -10.54 13.13 12.15
C GLY A 220 -10.46 13.03 10.63
N PHE A 221 -10.75 14.11 9.89
CA PHE A 221 -10.42 14.17 8.47
C PHE A 221 -8.88 14.20 8.30
N PRO A 222 -8.30 13.38 7.41
CA PRO A 222 -6.86 13.39 7.15
C PRO A 222 -6.35 14.76 6.69
N THR A 223 -5.08 15.05 6.92
CA THR A 223 -4.45 16.28 6.40
C THR A 223 -4.64 16.41 4.88
N THR A 224 -4.93 17.63 4.43
CA THR A 224 -5.14 17.90 3.01
C THR A 224 -3.87 17.94 2.17
N ASP A 225 -2.71 18.09 2.80
CA ASP A 225 -1.44 18.37 2.13
C ASP A 225 -0.93 17.19 1.30
N ILE A 226 -1.42 15.97 1.56
CA ILE A 226 -1.02 14.76 0.83
C ILE A 226 -1.60 14.74 -0.59
N THR A 227 -2.83 15.24 -0.76
CA THR A 227 -3.58 15.01 -2.02
C THR A 227 -4.32 16.22 -2.56
N HIS A 228 -4.50 17.28 -1.77
CA HIS A 228 -5.36 18.42 -2.11
C HIS A 228 -6.78 17.94 -2.51
N PRO A 229 -7.58 17.43 -1.55
CA PRO A 229 -8.87 16.80 -1.85
C PRO A 229 -9.93 17.81 -2.32
N ASN A 230 -10.78 17.37 -3.24
CA ASN A 230 -11.92 18.15 -3.74
C ASN A 230 -13.19 17.81 -2.96
N ILE A 231 -13.15 18.09 -1.66
CA ILE A 231 -14.31 18.11 -0.77
C ILE A 231 -14.26 19.33 0.15
N ARG A 232 -15.42 19.94 0.44
CA ARG A 232 -15.55 21.05 1.39
C ARG A 232 -16.60 20.72 2.45
N PHE A 233 -16.42 21.31 3.62
CA PHE A 233 -17.31 21.08 4.75
C PHE A 233 -17.92 22.38 5.27
N GLN A 234 -19.12 22.24 5.84
CA GLN A 234 -19.69 23.19 6.78
C GLN A 234 -19.98 22.46 8.09
N GLN A 235 -19.54 23.04 9.21
CA GLN A 235 -19.73 22.54 10.57
C GLN A 235 -19.66 23.75 11.51
N LYS A 236 -20.83 24.34 11.79
CA LYS A 236 -21.00 25.51 12.66
C LYS A 236 -21.30 25.14 14.11
N LYS A 237 -21.98 24.01 14.33
CA LYS A 237 -22.27 23.55 15.70
C LYS A 237 -20.94 23.27 16.39
N GLN A 238 -20.72 23.85 17.56
CA GLN A 238 -19.48 23.63 18.30
C GLN A 238 -19.36 22.14 18.66
N ASN A 239 -18.18 21.57 18.38
CA ASN A 239 -17.87 20.20 18.77
C ASN A 239 -17.17 20.19 20.15
N HIS A 240 -17.31 19.08 20.88
CA HIS A 240 -16.50 18.86 22.08
C HIS A 240 -15.01 18.81 21.74
N ARG A 241 -14.19 19.13 22.73
CA ARG A 241 -12.73 19.11 22.60
C ARG A 241 -12.19 17.72 22.24
N GLU A 242 -12.84 16.68 22.73
CA GLU A 242 -12.52 15.28 22.43
C GLU A 242 -13.65 14.68 21.60
N MET A 243 -13.29 14.09 20.46
CA MET A 243 -14.21 13.34 19.60
C MET A 243 -13.63 11.94 19.39
N THR A 244 -14.43 10.91 19.63
CA THR A 244 -14.04 9.50 19.62
C THR A 244 -14.70 8.74 18.47
N ARG A 245 -14.08 7.64 18.05
CA ARG A 245 -14.65 6.73 17.05
C ARG A 245 -15.41 5.60 17.76
N PRO A 246 -16.56 5.16 17.23
CA PRO A 246 -17.33 4.04 17.78
C PRO A 246 -16.72 2.66 17.46
N ASP A 247 -15.71 2.61 16.57
CA ASP A 247 -15.08 1.36 16.14
C ASP A 247 -14.01 0.85 17.11
N SER A 248 -13.41 -0.30 16.80
CA SER A 248 -12.36 -0.87 17.64
C SER A 248 -11.02 -0.14 17.51
N MET A 249 -10.84 0.86 16.64
CA MET A 249 -9.53 1.48 16.45
C MET A 249 -9.14 2.31 17.68
N PRO A 250 -7.94 2.15 18.27
CA PRO A 250 -7.52 2.87 19.48
C PRO A 250 -7.10 4.31 19.17
N LEU A 251 -7.97 5.04 18.46
CA LEU A 251 -7.76 6.39 17.97
C LEU A 251 -8.94 7.27 18.36
N LYS A 252 -8.63 8.44 18.92
CA LYS A 252 -9.57 9.54 19.13
C LYS A 252 -8.97 10.85 18.61
N TYR A 253 -9.74 11.92 18.65
CA TYR A 253 -9.39 13.21 18.07
C TYR A 253 -9.49 14.31 19.13
N HIS A 254 -8.36 14.97 19.40
CA HIS A 254 -8.27 16.07 20.33
C HIS A 254 -8.19 17.41 19.59
N LYS A 255 -9.01 18.38 19.97
CA LYS A 255 -8.92 19.74 19.42
C LYS A 255 -7.74 20.50 20.05
N ASP A 256 -6.79 20.89 19.22
CA ASP A 256 -5.69 21.78 19.59
C ASP A 256 -6.24 23.20 19.76
N ASP A 257 -6.10 23.78 20.96
CA ASP A 257 -6.64 25.11 21.27
C ASP A 257 -5.92 26.25 20.54
N LYS A 258 -4.67 26.05 20.11
CA LYS A 258 -3.88 27.06 19.40
C LYS A 258 -4.21 27.08 17.91
N GLU A 259 -4.32 25.90 17.30
CA GLU A 259 -4.58 25.76 15.86
C GLU A 259 -6.07 25.69 15.53
N GLY A 260 -6.92 25.36 16.52
CA GLY A 260 -8.35 25.12 16.33
C GLY A 260 -8.68 23.83 15.56
N LYS A 261 -7.67 23.00 15.26
CA LYS A 261 -7.77 21.77 14.47
C LYS A 261 -7.80 20.53 15.36
N TYR A 262 -8.40 19.45 14.86
CA TYR A 262 -8.40 18.16 15.55
C TYR A 262 -7.17 17.36 15.17
N LYS A 263 -6.43 16.88 16.17
CA LYS A 263 -5.28 16.00 16.01
C LYS A 263 -5.60 14.58 16.45
N PRO A 264 -5.19 13.56 15.68
CA PRO A 264 -5.27 12.17 16.10
C PRO A 264 -4.42 11.91 17.35
N VAL A 265 -5.01 11.30 18.38
CA VAL A 265 -4.33 10.91 19.62
C VAL A 265 -4.72 9.49 20.02
N VAL A 266 -3.87 8.83 20.81
CA VAL A 266 -4.10 7.46 21.27
C VAL A 266 -5.34 7.41 22.17
N ASP A 267 -6.21 6.44 21.90
CA ASP A 267 -7.32 6.05 22.77
C ASP A 267 -6.96 4.74 23.47
N GLU A 268 -6.71 4.80 24.78
CA GLU A 268 -6.29 3.66 25.59
C GLU A 268 -7.45 2.72 25.98
N LYS A 269 -8.55 2.71 25.23
CA LYS A 269 -9.72 1.84 25.49
C LYS A 269 -9.41 0.34 25.55
N MET A 270 -8.27 -0.11 25.02
CA MET A 270 -7.84 -1.51 25.08
C MET A 270 -6.98 -1.83 26.33
N GLY A 271 -6.66 -0.84 27.15
CA GLY A 271 -5.76 -0.97 28.30
C GLY A 271 -4.29 -1.20 27.91
N GLN A 272 -3.45 -1.43 28.91
CA GLN A 272 -1.98 -1.51 28.76
C GLN A 272 -1.43 -2.93 28.85
N LYS A 273 -2.31 -3.95 28.81
CA LYS A 273 -1.89 -5.36 28.92
C LYS A 273 -1.17 -5.82 27.64
N LYS A 274 -0.12 -6.62 27.82
CA LYS A 274 0.69 -7.17 26.71
C LYS A 274 0.15 -8.51 26.25
N HIS A 275 -0.16 -8.61 24.96
CA HIS A 275 -0.69 -9.81 24.32
C HIS A 275 0.27 -10.36 23.25
N TRP A 276 0.03 -11.60 22.82
CA TRP A 276 0.81 -12.29 21.79
C TRP A 276 0.21 -12.09 20.39
N ASN A 277 -1.10 -12.30 20.24
CA ASN A 277 -1.85 -12.25 18.98
C ASN A 277 -1.21 -13.03 17.81
N LEU A 278 -0.63 -14.20 18.09
CA LEU A 278 0.15 -14.98 17.11
C LEU A 278 -0.64 -15.38 15.86
N ARG A 279 -1.92 -15.76 16.01
CA ARG A 279 -2.77 -16.14 14.88
C ARG A 279 -2.87 -15.00 13.88
N HIS A 280 -3.36 -13.84 14.32
CA HIS A 280 -3.46 -12.65 13.47
C HIS A 280 -2.09 -12.19 12.94
N LEU A 281 -1.01 -12.31 13.73
CA LEU A 281 0.33 -11.91 13.33
C LEU A 281 0.91 -12.77 12.18
N LEU A 282 0.73 -14.09 12.24
CA LEU A 282 1.40 -15.04 11.34
C LEU A 282 0.51 -15.50 10.19
N THR A 283 -0.82 -15.40 10.32
CA THR A 283 -1.79 -15.80 9.28
C THR A 283 -2.49 -14.61 8.65
N SER A 284 -1.92 -13.41 8.75
CA SER A 284 -2.46 -12.24 8.05
C SER A 284 -2.38 -12.40 6.53
N HIS A 285 -3.26 -11.69 5.83
CA HIS A 285 -3.23 -11.53 4.37
C HIS A 285 -1.82 -11.13 3.87
N GLU A 286 -1.11 -10.36 4.69
CA GLU A 286 0.22 -9.84 4.40
C GLU A 286 1.35 -10.88 4.45
N SER A 287 1.04 -12.15 4.75
CA SER A 287 2.01 -13.25 4.78
C SER A 287 2.73 -13.45 3.44
N ALA A 288 2.06 -13.19 2.30
CA ALA A 288 2.71 -13.20 0.99
C ALA A 288 3.79 -12.11 0.88
N HIS A 289 3.50 -10.88 1.34
CA HIS A 289 4.46 -9.78 1.34
C HIS A 289 5.62 -10.03 2.32
N VAL A 290 5.35 -10.65 3.47
CA VAL A 290 6.39 -11.07 4.44
C VAL A 290 7.40 -12.01 3.76
N ILE A 291 6.92 -13.08 3.13
CA ILE A 291 7.78 -14.07 2.46
C ILE A 291 8.53 -13.42 1.30
N PHE A 292 7.83 -12.70 0.42
CA PHE A 292 8.43 -12.04 -0.73
C PHE A 292 9.55 -11.07 -0.34
N THR A 293 9.30 -10.17 0.62
CA THR A 293 10.28 -9.15 1.01
C THR A 293 11.51 -9.76 1.68
N LEU A 294 11.34 -10.72 2.59
CA LEU A 294 12.45 -11.41 3.25
C LEU A 294 13.28 -12.22 2.27
N PHE A 295 12.63 -12.98 1.38
CA PHE A 295 13.34 -13.82 0.41
C PHE A 295 14.09 -12.96 -0.60
N THR A 296 13.46 -11.91 -1.15
CA THR A 296 14.11 -11.00 -2.09
C THR A 296 15.32 -10.30 -1.45
N GLN A 297 15.18 -9.80 -0.21
CA GLN A 297 16.30 -9.20 0.54
C GLN A 297 17.44 -10.20 0.74
N ALA A 298 17.12 -11.41 1.20
CA ALA A 298 18.11 -12.44 1.46
C ALA A 298 18.83 -12.88 0.18
N THR A 299 18.09 -13.10 -0.92
CA THR A 299 18.68 -13.55 -2.19
C THR A 299 19.51 -12.47 -2.87
N VAL A 300 19.06 -11.21 -2.83
CA VAL A 300 19.86 -10.08 -3.35
C VAL A 300 21.14 -9.92 -2.53
N GLY A 301 21.03 -9.96 -1.19
CA GLY A 301 22.19 -9.89 -0.30
C GLY A 301 23.19 -11.02 -0.53
N ALA A 302 22.72 -12.27 -0.57
CA ALA A 302 23.56 -13.43 -0.82
C ALA A 302 24.24 -13.37 -2.20
N PHE A 303 23.53 -12.96 -3.24
CA PHE A 303 24.10 -12.84 -4.59
C PHE A 303 25.15 -11.73 -4.68
N LEU A 304 24.88 -10.55 -4.10
CA LEU A 304 25.85 -9.45 -4.04
C LEU A 304 27.13 -9.88 -3.30
N MET A 305 26.97 -10.58 -2.17
CA MET A 305 28.08 -11.13 -1.40
C MET A 305 28.88 -12.16 -2.20
N LEU A 306 28.20 -13.06 -2.92
CA LEU A 306 28.83 -14.10 -3.74
C LEU A 306 29.68 -13.53 -4.89
N ILE A 307 29.17 -12.49 -5.57
CA ILE A 307 29.82 -11.89 -6.74
C ILE A 307 30.85 -10.82 -6.35
N LEU A 308 30.52 -9.94 -5.39
CA LEU A 308 31.38 -8.81 -5.02
C LEU A 308 32.34 -9.12 -3.87
N GLY A 309 32.06 -10.13 -3.05
CA GLY A 309 32.88 -10.45 -1.88
C GLY A 309 34.37 -10.71 -2.20
N PRO A 310 34.72 -11.48 -3.25
CA PRO A 310 36.10 -11.65 -3.69
C PRO A 310 36.74 -10.32 -4.12
N LEU A 311 35.99 -9.43 -4.78
CA LEU A 311 36.50 -8.13 -5.24
C LEU A 311 36.86 -7.20 -4.07
N PHE A 312 36.18 -7.34 -2.93
CA PHE A 312 36.47 -6.59 -1.70
C PHE A 312 37.52 -7.27 -0.81
N GLY A 313 38.06 -8.43 -1.22
CA GLY A 313 39.08 -9.15 -0.45
C GLY A 313 38.58 -9.65 0.92
N LEU A 314 37.30 -9.99 1.03
CA LEU A 314 36.75 -10.53 2.27
C LEU A 314 37.32 -11.93 2.54
N ALA A 315 37.82 -12.15 3.76
CA ALA A 315 38.45 -13.42 4.13
C ALA A 315 37.48 -14.60 3.93
N GLY A 316 37.97 -15.68 3.30
CA GLY A 316 37.23 -16.91 3.02
C GLY A 316 36.24 -16.85 1.85
N PHE A 317 36.04 -15.68 1.20
CA PHE A 317 35.10 -15.57 0.09
C PHE A 317 35.61 -16.20 -1.22
N ASP A 318 36.92 -16.39 -1.36
CA ASP A 318 37.50 -17.13 -2.48
C ASP A 318 37.04 -18.60 -2.49
N LEU A 319 36.79 -19.19 -1.31
CA LEU A 319 36.24 -20.55 -1.17
C LEU A 319 34.83 -20.65 -1.80
N LEU A 320 34.07 -19.55 -1.82
CA LEU A 320 32.73 -19.53 -2.44
C LEU A 320 32.78 -19.63 -3.97
N GLN A 321 33.95 -19.48 -4.57
CA GLN A 321 34.16 -19.63 -6.02
C GLN A 321 34.50 -21.07 -6.41
N GLU A 322 34.66 -21.99 -5.45
CA GLU A 322 34.77 -23.42 -5.75
C GLU A 322 33.49 -23.91 -6.44
N TYR A 323 33.64 -24.52 -7.63
CA TYR A 323 32.53 -24.82 -8.53
C TYR A 323 31.30 -25.44 -7.85
N ASN A 324 31.49 -26.50 -7.05
CA ASN A 324 30.38 -27.22 -6.40
C ASN A 324 29.64 -26.35 -5.37
N LEU A 325 30.38 -25.59 -4.55
CA LEU A 325 29.79 -24.70 -3.56
C LEU A 325 29.11 -23.51 -4.24
N HIS A 326 29.79 -22.92 -5.22
CA HIS A 326 29.29 -21.80 -6.01
C HIS A 326 27.94 -22.16 -6.65
N MET A 327 27.88 -23.27 -7.41
CA MET A 327 26.65 -23.70 -8.07
C MET A 327 25.54 -24.02 -7.06
N SER A 328 25.87 -24.64 -5.92
CA SER A 328 24.90 -24.90 -4.85
C SER A 328 24.30 -23.62 -4.27
N LEU A 329 25.13 -22.58 -4.07
CA LEU A 329 24.70 -21.27 -3.60
C LEU A 329 23.78 -20.60 -4.62
N VAL A 330 24.19 -20.50 -5.89
CA VAL A 330 23.40 -19.83 -6.92
C VAL A 330 22.05 -20.54 -7.13
N VAL A 331 22.02 -21.88 -7.15
CA VAL A 331 20.77 -22.65 -7.25
C VAL A 331 19.88 -22.40 -6.04
N THR A 332 20.44 -22.36 -4.83
CA THR A 332 19.66 -22.06 -3.61
C THR A 332 19.07 -20.65 -3.67
N ILE A 333 19.87 -19.65 -4.07
CA ILE A 333 19.44 -18.26 -4.25
C ILE A 333 18.31 -18.20 -5.30
N PHE A 334 18.46 -18.91 -6.41
CA PHE A 334 17.45 -18.99 -7.47
C PHE A 334 16.13 -19.58 -6.95
N VAL A 335 16.16 -20.74 -6.29
CA VAL A 335 14.97 -21.39 -5.74
C VAL A 335 14.25 -20.51 -4.74
N LEU A 336 14.98 -19.89 -3.80
CA LEU A 336 14.40 -18.96 -2.83
C LEU A 336 13.78 -17.73 -3.53
N SER A 337 14.47 -17.17 -4.52
CA SER A 337 13.95 -16.03 -5.30
C SER A 337 12.66 -16.40 -6.04
N THR A 338 12.60 -17.58 -6.65
CA THR A 338 11.40 -18.13 -7.30
C THR A 338 10.24 -18.29 -6.32
N ILE A 339 10.47 -18.81 -5.12
CA ILE A 339 9.42 -18.94 -4.09
C ILE A 339 8.88 -17.56 -3.68
N GLY A 340 9.76 -16.59 -3.46
CA GLY A 340 9.38 -15.22 -3.13
C GLY A 340 8.52 -14.58 -4.21
N LEU A 341 8.95 -14.68 -5.48
CA LEU A 341 8.20 -14.15 -6.63
C LEU A 341 6.88 -14.88 -6.89
N TYR A 342 6.84 -16.19 -6.67
CA TYR A 342 5.59 -16.96 -6.77
C TYR A 342 4.57 -16.48 -5.74
N LYS A 343 4.99 -16.32 -4.47
CA LYS A 343 4.12 -15.80 -3.41
C LYS A 343 3.66 -14.38 -3.70
N LEU A 344 4.53 -13.53 -4.23
CA LEU A 344 4.13 -12.21 -4.70
C LEU A 344 3.11 -12.32 -5.85
N ASN A 345 3.34 -13.10 -6.89
CA ASN A 345 2.37 -13.12 -7.99
C ASN A 345 1.01 -13.68 -7.58
N MET A 346 0.97 -14.67 -6.70
CA MET A 346 -0.28 -15.32 -6.28
C MET A 346 -1.10 -14.53 -5.26
N HIS A 347 -0.59 -13.41 -4.71
CA HIS A 347 -1.42 -12.51 -3.87
C HIS A 347 -2.28 -11.55 -4.71
N LEU A 348 -1.96 -11.39 -6.00
CA LEU A 348 -2.66 -10.47 -6.90
C LEU A 348 -4.06 -10.98 -7.21
N GLY A 349 -5.03 -10.07 -7.29
CA GLY A 349 -6.40 -10.44 -7.66
C GLY A 349 -6.53 -11.02 -9.08
N LYS A 350 -5.67 -10.60 -10.03
CA LYS A 350 -5.58 -11.18 -11.38
C LYS A 350 -4.12 -11.48 -11.74
N PRO A 351 -3.55 -12.61 -11.27
CA PRO A 351 -2.11 -12.87 -11.38
C PRO A 351 -1.62 -13.00 -12.82
N HIS A 352 -2.46 -13.48 -13.73
CA HIS A 352 -2.17 -13.58 -15.16
C HIS A 352 -2.01 -12.21 -15.85
N ARG A 353 -2.42 -11.10 -15.22
CA ARG A 353 -2.25 -9.72 -15.73
C ARG A 353 -1.00 -9.01 -15.16
N PHE A 354 -0.12 -9.72 -14.45
CA PHE A 354 1.09 -9.15 -13.82
C PHE A 354 1.97 -8.33 -14.79
N TYR A 355 2.05 -8.74 -16.06
CA TYR A 355 2.83 -8.04 -17.09
C TYR A 355 2.42 -6.57 -17.29
N ARG A 356 1.22 -6.17 -16.85
CA ARG A 356 0.78 -4.76 -16.87
C ARG A 356 1.44 -3.92 -15.79
N GLY A 357 2.09 -4.53 -14.80
CA GLY A 357 2.78 -3.83 -13.70
C GLY A 357 3.89 -2.89 -14.17
N PHE A 358 4.34 -3.03 -15.42
CA PHE A 358 5.35 -2.17 -16.05
C PHE A 358 4.77 -0.92 -16.72
N ASN A 359 3.45 -0.75 -16.77
CA ASN A 359 2.81 0.35 -17.52
C ASN A 359 3.06 1.74 -16.94
N ASN A 360 3.40 1.85 -15.65
CA ASN A 360 3.57 3.13 -14.96
C ASN A 360 4.99 3.34 -14.38
N LEU A 361 6.03 2.91 -15.09
CA LEU A 361 7.45 3.08 -14.67
C LEU A 361 7.83 4.54 -14.37
N ARG A 362 7.16 5.50 -15.00
CA ARG A 362 7.45 6.92 -14.82
C ARG A 362 7.02 7.46 -13.46
N LEU A 363 5.91 6.99 -12.88
CA LEU A 363 5.36 7.56 -11.65
C LEU A 363 5.33 6.57 -10.49
N SER A 364 5.05 5.29 -10.75
CA SER A 364 4.80 4.31 -9.70
C SER A 364 6.10 3.71 -9.14
N PRO A 365 6.34 3.82 -7.81
CA PRO A 365 7.42 3.08 -7.18
C PRO A 365 7.23 1.57 -7.31
N VAL A 366 5.98 1.08 -7.32
CA VAL A 366 5.65 -0.34 -7.50
C VAL A 366 6.09 -0.83 -8.87
N SER A 367 5.84 -0.07 -9.95
CA SER A 367 6.33 -0.44 -11.29
C SER A 367 7.85 -0.54 -11.34
N ARG A 368 8.54 0.38 -10.66
CA ARG A 368 10.02 0.41 -10.66
C ARG A 368 10.63 -0.70 -9.81
N GLU A 369 9.98 -1.06 -8.71
CA GLU A 369 10.32 -2.26 -7.94
C GLU A 369 10.12 -3.52 -8.80
N ILE A 370 8.94 -3.67 -9.42
CA ILE A 370 8.65 -4.80 -10.32
C ILE A 370 9.74 -4.93 -11.38
N ALA A 371 10.16 -3.81 -11.99
CA ALA A 371 11.25 -3.81 -12.96
C ALA A 371 12.60 -4.20 -12.34
N GLY A 372 12.99 -3.60 -11.22
CA GLY A 372 14.27 -3.90 -10.55
C GLY A 372 14.37 -5.36 -10.12
N VAL A 373 13.34 -5.90 -9.46
CA VAL A 373 13.30 -7.29 -8.98
C VAL A 373 13.20 -8.27 -10.15
N SER A 374 12.44 -7.97 -11.20
CA SER A 374 12.36 -8.84 -12.40
C SER A 374 13.67 -8.86 -13.18
N MET A 375 14.38 -7.73 -13.26
CA MET A 375 15.72 -7.67 -13.85
C MET A 375 16.74 -8.44 -13.00
N PHE A 376 16.64 -8.38 -11.67
CA PHE A 376 17.48 -9.17 -10.77
C PHE A 376 17.25 -10.67 -11.00
N TYR A 377 15.99 -11.10 -11.05
CA TYR A 377 15.64 -12.50 -11.32
C TYR A 377 16.09 -12.96 -12.71
N THR A 378 15.94 -12.12 -13.73
CA THR A 378 16.44 -12.38 -15.09
C THR A 378 17.96 -12.51 -15.10
N GLY A 379 18.66 -11.60 -14.41
CA GLY A 379 20.10 -11.65 -14.18
C GLY A 379 20.53 -12.96 -13.52
N LEU A 380 19.85 -13.34 -12.45
CA LEU A 380 20.12 -14.59 -11.72
C LEU A 380 19.87 -15.83 -12.58
N LEU A 381 18.74 -15.90 -13.28
CA LEU A 381 18.40 -17.02 -14.16
C LEU A 381 19.41 -17.18 -15.30
N GLY A 382 19.77 -16.07 -15.96
CA GLY A 382 20.79 -16.07 -16.99
C GLY A 382 22.14 -16.51 -16.44
N TYR A 383 22.54 -16.00 -15.28
CA TYR A 383 23.77 -16.42 -14.61
C TYR A 383 23.80 -17.91 -14.32
N VAL A 384 22.74 -18.47 -13.70
CA VAL A 384 22.60 -19.92 -13.45
C VAL A 384 22.76 -20.73 -14.74
N PHE A 385 22.08 -20.31 -15.80
CA PHE A 385 22.08 -21.01 -17.07
C PHE A 385 23.46 -21.02 -17.72
N PHE A 386 24.11 -19.85 -17.84
CA PHE A 386 25.39 -19.72 -18.52
C PHE A 386 26.56 -20.25 -17.68
N ALA A 387 26.53 -20.10 -16.36
CA ALA A 387 27.55 -20.63 -15.45
C ALA A 387 27.57 -22.17 -15.40
N PHE A 388 26.51 -22.83 -15.88
CA PHE A 388 26.49 -24.29 -16.01
C PHE A 388 27.45 -24.82 -17.09
N PHE A 389 27.78 -24.00 -18.08
CA PHE A 389 28.62 -24.40 -19.20
C PHE A 389 30.08 -23.97 -18.99
N ASP A 390 30.98 -24.95 -18.96
CA ASP A 390 32.42 -24.73 -18.78
C ASP A 390 33.10 -24.34 -20.10
N ASN A 391 32.77 -23.14 -20.62
CA ASN A 391 33.50 -22.55 -21.74
C ASN A 391 33.56 -21.02 -21.67
N THR A 392 34.62 -20.44 -22.25
CA THR A 392 34.92 -19.00 -22.18
C THR A 392 33.84 -18.11 -22.83
N PHE A 393 33.14 -18.63 -23.83
CA PHE A 393 32.08 -17.88 -24.50
C PHE A 393 30.84 -17.76 -23.59
N MET A 394 30.47 -18.83 -22.89
CA MET A 394 29.35 -18.83 -21.96
C MET A 394 29.68 -18.09 -20.67
N SER A 395 30.93 -18.15 -20.19
CA SER A 395 31.36 -17.37 -19.02
C SER A 395 31.22 -15.87 -19.26
N PHE A 396 31.52 -15.38 -20.46
CA PHE A 396 31.29 -13.98 -20.83
C PHE A 396 29.81 -13.57 -20.68
N PHE A 397 28.86 -14.42 -21.09
CA PHE A 397 27.44 -14.14 -20.87
C PHE A 397 27.06 -14.25 -19.40
N ALA A 398 27.60 -15.22 -18.67
CA ALA A 398 27.39 -15.33 -17.23
C ALA A 398 27.78 -14.02 -16.54
N ASP A 399 28.94 -13.45 -16.85
CA ASP A 399 29.39 -12.16 -16.31
C ASP A 399 28.41 -11.02 -16.62
N ILE A 400 27.91 -10.92 -17.85
CA ILE A 400 26.89 -9.92 -18.22
C ILE A 400 25.65 -10.04 -17.33
N PHE A 401 25.14 -11.26 -17.17
CA PHE A 401 23.96 -11.52 -16.36
C PHE A 401 24.22 -11.32 -14.86
N ALA A 402 25.43 -11.59 -14.38
CA ALA A 402 25.87 -11.28 -13.03
C ALA A 402 25.89 -9.76 -12.80
N TYR A 403 26.47 -8.97 -13.71
CA TYR A 403 26.45 -7.51 -13.62
C TYR A 403 25.03 -6.95 -13.64
N LEU A 404 24.16 -7.50 -14.51
CA LEU A 404 22.74 -7.13 -14.55
C LEU A 404 22.09 -7.35 -13.17
N ALA A 405 22.28 -8.52 -12.56
CA ALA A 405 21.73 -8.83 -11.24
C ALA A 405 22.34 -7.97 -10.11
N VAL A 406 23.65 -7.76 -10.11
CA VAL A 406 24.36 -6.92 -9.13
C VAL A 406 23.85 -5.47 -9.15
N ILE A 407 23.53 -4.93 -10.33
CA ILE A 407 23.02 -3.56 -10.46
C ILE A 407 21.51 -3.50 -10.14
N SER A 408 20.72 -4.41 -10.71
CA SER A 408 19.27 -4.36 -10.60
C SER A 408 18.73 -4.75 -9.23
N GLY A 409 19.41 -5.64 -8.48
CA GLY A 409 19.03 -6.05 -7.13
C GLY A 409 18.91 -4.86 -6.15
N PRO A 410 19.98 -4.08 -5.94
CA PRO A 410 19.94 -2.85 -5.12
C PRO A 410 18.91 -1.83 -5.60
N ILE A 411 18.75 -1.64 -6.92
CA ILE A 411 17.73 -0.74 -7.48
C ILE A 411 16.32 -1.22 -7.11
N GLY A 412 16.05 -2.52 -7.25
CA GLY A 412 14.80 -3.14 -6.84
C GLY A 412 14.51 -2.93 -5.35
N LEU A 413 15.49 -3.20 -4.48
CA LEU A 413 15.37 -2.98 -3.04
C LEU A 413 15.16 -1.51 -2.67
N PHE A 414 15.78 -0.58 -3.39
CA PHE A 414 15.56 0.85 -3.19
C PHE A 414 14.11 1.26 -3.50
N PHE A 415 13.54 0.76 -4.60
CA PHE A 415 12.14 1.03 -4.91
C PHE A 415 11.17 0.28 -4.00
N MET A 416 11.54 -0.91 -3.52
CA MET A 416 10.83 -1.60 -2.45
C MET A 416 10.81 -0.76 -1.17
N TYR A 417 11.92 -0.12 -0.79
CA TYR A 417 11.93 0.87 0.30
C TYR A 417 10.98 2.05 0.03
N LYS A 418 11.04 2.63 -1.18
CA LYS A 418 10.17 3.75 -1.57
C LYS A 418 8.69 3.40 -1.56
N LEU A 419 8.32 2.14 -1.81
CA LEU A 419 6.95 1.65 -1.74
C LEU A 419 6.33 1.90 -0.35
N TYR A 420 7.12 1.80 0.72
CA TYR A 420 6.63 2.00 2.09
C TYR A 420 6.83 3.43 2.61
N ARG A 421 7.35 4.36 1.80
CA ARG A 421 7.42 5.79 2.14
C ARG A 421 6.10 6.48 1.78
N ILE A 422 5.07 6.14 2.55
CA ILE A 422 3.68 6.57 2.31
C ILE A 422 3.25 7.55 3.41
N PRO A 423 3.09 8.85 3.11
CA PRO A 423 2.65 9.84 4.11
C PRO A 423 1.32 9.50 4.81
N ALA A 424 0.43 8.78 4.12
CA ALA A 424 -0.83 8.28 4.70
C ALA A 424 -0.65 7.10 5.67
N ARG A 425 0.58 6.59 5.86
CA ARG A 425 0.94 5.47 6.74
C ARG A 425 2.16 5.88 7.60
N PRO A 426 1.98 6.77 8.60
CA PRO A 426 3.11 7.38 9.32
C PRO A 426 4.08 6.37 9.95
N PHE A 427 3.57 5.22 10.37
CA PHE A 427 4.38 4.16 10.97
C PHE A 427 5.37 3.50 9.98
N TRP A 428 5.02 3.43 8.68
CA TRP A 428 5.93 2.98 7.61
C TRP A 428 6.78 4.10 7.02
N ASP A 429 6.28 5.35 7.02
CA ASP A 429 6.97 6.51 6.45
C ASP A 429 8.11 7.03 7.33
N HIS A 430 9.04 6.13 7.64
CA HIS A 430 10.14 6.35 8.55
C HIS A 430 11.44 5.71 8.05
N LEU A 431 12.59 6.18 8.52
CA LEU A 431 13.91 5.67 8.12
C LEU A 431 14.09 4.18 8.48
N GLN A 432 13.39 3.72 9.53
CA GLN A 432 13.41 2.34 9.99
C GLN A 432 13.06 1.33 8.90
N THR A 433 12.20 1.68 7.95
CA THR A 433 11.92 0.84 6.78
C THR A 433 13.21 0.53 6.02
N GLY A 434 14.03 1.55 5.77
CA GLY A 434 15.31 1.40 5.08
C GLY A 434 16.31 0.56 5.88
N THR A 435 16.45 0.83 7.18
CA THR A 435 17.38 0.10 8.04
C THR A 435 16.99 -1.37 8.20
N ALA A 436 15.69 -1.67 8.31
CA ALA A 436 15.21 -3.05 8.36
C ALA A 436 15.46 -3.80 7.05
N PHE A 437 15.33 -3.12 5.90
CA PHE A 437 15.50 -3.76 4.58
C PHE A 437 16.98 -4.03 4.30
N VAL A 438 17.86 -3.05 4.54
CA VAL A 438 19.31 -3.22 4.43
C VAL A 438 19.82 -4.22 5.47
N GLY A 439 19.32 -4.14 6.71
CA GLY A 439 19.69 -5.05 7.79
C GLY A 439 19.33 -6.50 7.47
N SER A 440 18.11 -6.76 6.99
CA SER A 440 17.69 -8.08 6.53
C SER A 440 18.46 -8.56 5.29
N MET A 441 18.75 -7.66 4.33
CA MET A 441 19.56 -8.00 3.14
C MET A 441 20.94 -8.52 3.54
N LEU A 442 21.65 -7.80 4.42
CA LEU A 442 22.98 -8.20 4.88
C LEU A 442 22.92 -9.47 5.73
N SER A 443 22.06 -9.48 6.76
CA SER A 443 22.04 -10.56 7.74
C SER A 443 21.49 -11.88 7.19
N LEU A 444 20.40 -11.85 6.42
CA LEU A 444 19.83 -13.06 5.81
C LEU A 444 20.62 -13.51 4.58
N GLY A 445 21.24 -12.58 3.84
CA GLY A 445 22.15 -12.93 2.74
C GLY A 445 23.35 -13.73 3.23
N ALA A 446 24.01 -13.24 4.29
CA ALA A 446 25.10 -13.96 4.94
C ALA A 446 24.63 -15.30 5.55
N LEU A 447 23.38 -15.38 6.03
CA LEU A 447 22.80 -16.61 6.58
C LEU A 447 22.59 -17.69 5.53
N ILE A 448 22.13 -17.34 4.33
CA ILE A 448 22.02 -18.30 3.21
C ILE A 448 23.39 -18.90 2.90
N ILE A 449 24.42 -18.04 2.77
CA ILE A 449 25.78 -18.50 2.50
C ILE A 449 26.26 -19.42 3.62
N ALA A 450 26.10 -19.02 4.88
CA ALA A 450 26.51 -19.82 6.03
C ALA A 450 25.86 -21.21 6.07
N ILE A 451 24.54 -21.30 5.81
CA ILE A 451 23.81 -22.58 5.83
C ILE A 451 24.29 -23.52 4.72
N VAL A 452 24.43 -23.00 3.49
CA VAL A 452 24.87 -23.83 2.36
C VAL A 452 26.34 -24.24 2.52
N SER A 453 27.22 -23.32 2.91
CA SER A 453 28.63 -23.60 3.17
C SER A 453 28.81 -24.61 4.30
N LEU A 454 27.98 -24.57 5.36
CA LEU A 454 28.05 -25.54 6.46
C LEU A 454 27.77 -26.98 6.00
N VAL A 455 26.91 -27.15 4.99
CA VAL A 455 26.57 -28.47 4.43
C VAL A 455 27.63 -28.97 3.46
N MET A 456 28.25 -28.05 2.70
CA MET A 456 29.12 -28.41 1.58
C MET A 456 30.62 -28.44 1.93
N LEU A 457 31.05 -27.68 2.94
CA LEU A 457 32.46 -27.55 3.30
C LEU A 457 32.79 -28.29 4.61
N PRO A 458 34.02 -28.81 4.75
CA PRO A 458 34.51 -29.29 6.03
C PRO A 458 34.64 -28.14 7.04
N LEU A 459 34.45 -28.42 8.32
CA LEU A 459 34.57 -27.45 9.43
C LEU A 459 35.88 -26.65 9.43
N SER A 460 36.98 -27.23 8.93
CA SER A 460 38.29 -26.58 8.83
C SER A 460 38.35 -25.50 7.74
N ALA A 461 37.61 -25.64 6.64
CA ALA A 461 37.54 -24.61 5.59
C ALA A 461 36.59 -23.48 6.00
N LEU A 462 35.52 -23.84 6.73
CA LEU A 462 34.56 -22.87 7.25
C LEU A 462 35.19 -21.84 8.18
N SER A 463 36.25 -22.17 8.94
CA SER A 463 36.88 -21.24 9.87
C SER A 463 37.42 -19.96 9.24
N GLU A 464 37.73 -19.97 7.94
CA GLU A 464 38.17 -18.78 7.20
C GLU A 464 37.00 -17.88 6.80
N LEU A 465 35.85 -18.47 6.50
CA LEU A 465 34.64 -17.79 6.01
C LEU A 465 33.76 -17.23 7.14
N ILE A 466 33.72 -17.91 8.29
CA ILE A 466 32.84 -17.59 9.42
C ILE A 466 33.01 -16.15 9.93
N PRO A 467 34.23 -15.62 10.16
CA PRO A 467 34.39 -14.27 10.69
C PRO A 467 33.77 -13.22 9.77
N SER A 468 33.97 -13.35 8.45
CA SER A 468 33.41 -12.43 7.45
C SER A 468 31.89 -12.49 7.41
N LEU A 469 31.30 -13.69 7.43
CA LEU A 469 29.84 -13.85 7.46
C LEU A 469 29.23 -13.35 8.77
N ALA A 470 29.82 -13.68 9.91
CA ALA A 470 29.34 -13.24 11.22
C ALA A 470 29.48 -11.71 11.39
N MET A 471 30.51 -11.09 10.81
CA MET A 471 30.65 -9.63 10.74
C MET A 471 29.52 -9.00 9.93
N LEU A 472 29.22 -9.52 8.73
CA LEU A 472 28.12 -9.01 7.88
C LEU A 472 26.75 -9.20 8.56
N MET A 473 26.54 -10.34 9.23
CA MET A 473 25.35 -10.57 10.06
C MET A 473 25.24 -9.54 11.18
N THR A 474 26.32 -9.35 11.95
CA THR A 474 26.35 -8.39 13.07
C THR A 474 26.08 -6.98 12.59
N LEU A 475 26.68 -6.56 11.47
CA LEU A 475 26.44 -5.26 10.84
C LEU A 475 24.96 -5.09 10.46
N GLY A 476 24.39 -6.06 9.74
CA GLY A 476 22.98 -6.03 9.34
C GLY A 476 22.02 -5.97 10.53
N LEU A 477 22.24 -6.81 11.54
CA LEU A 477 21.44 -6.84 12.77
C LEU A 477 21.56 -5.53 13.57
N THR A 478 22.75 -4.93 13.61
CA THR A 478 22.99 -3.66 14.32
C THR A 478 22.28 -2.49 13.62
N ILE A 479 22.33 -2.42 12.28
CA ILE A 479 21.60 -1.41 11.50
C ILE A 479 20.10 -1.52 11.78
N GLU A 480 19.57 -2.75 11.76
CA GLU A 480 18.17 -3.00 12.06
C GLU A 480 17.81 -2.59 13.50
N ALA A 481 18.65 -2.93 14.49
CA ALA A 481 18.45 -2.57 15.89
C ALA A 481 18.40 -1.05 16.11
N ILE A 482 19.32 -0.30 15.51
CA ILE A 482 19.34 1.18 15.58
C ILE A 482 18.03 1.74 15.01
N GLY A 483 17.60 1.25 13.85
CA GLY A 483 16.35 1.68 13.24
C GLY A 483 15.12 1.45 14.12
N HIS A 484 15.04 0.28 14.76
CA HIS A 484 13.94 -0.06 15.67
C HIS A 484 13.94 0.79 16.95
N ILE A 485 15.11 1.13 17.49
CA ILE A 485 15.23 2.02 18.66
C ILE A 485 14.77 3.43 18.31
N VAL A 486 15.27 3.99 17.20
CA VAL A 486 14.89 5.33 16.74
C VAL A 486 13.41 5.40 16.42
N HIS A 487 12.87 4.39 15.74
CA HIS A 487 11.44 4.33 15.43
C HIS A 487 10.56 4.24 16.67
N ALA A 488 10.93 3.42 17.66
CA ALA A 488 10.16 3.33 18.90
C ALA A 488 10.15 4.67 19.64
N ARG A 489 11.29 5.37 19.70
CA ARG A 489 11.39 6.72 20.28
C ARG A 489 10.48 7.69 19.54
N ASP A 490 10.62 7.78 18.23
CA ASP A 490 9.93 8.76 17.42
C ASP A 490 8.41 8.49 17.42
N MET A 491 7.99 7.23 17.23
CA MET A 491 6.56 6.87 17.27
C MET A 491 5.94 7.05 18.65
N SER A 492 6.71 6.96 19.74
CA SER A 492 6.19 7.24 21.09
C SER A 492 5.96 8.72 21.39
N ALA A 493 6.52 9.63 20.57
CA ALA A 493 6.52 11.07 20.81
C ALA A 493 5.71 11.88 19.79
N ILE A 494 5.20 11.26 18.73
CA ILE A 494 4.40 11.94 17.70
C ILE A 494 2.91 11.91 18.04
N ASP A 495 2.19 12.99 17.72
CA ASP A 495 0.74 13.06 17.87
C ASP A 495 0.05 12.72 16.53
N ASN A 496 0.23 11.46 16.08
CA ASN A 496 -0.45 10.94 14.88
C ASN A 496 -0.76 9.43 14.92
N GLU A 497 -1.31 8.88 13.84
CA GLU A 497 -1.66 7.47 13.71
C GLU A 497 -0.46 6.51 13.87
N GLY A 498 0.76 7.01 13.71
CA GLY A 498 1.99 6.29 14.03
C GLY A 498 2.13 5.99 15.53
N ALA A 499 1.76 6.92 16.41
CA ALA A 499 1.71 6.65 17.85
C ALA A 499 0.65 5.64 18.23
N VAL A 500 -0.48 5.61 17.52
CA VAL A 500 -1.50 4.59 17.69
C VAL A 500 -1.00 3.21 17.25
N SER A 501 -0.24 3.15 16.16
CA SER A 501 0.42 1.93 15.70
C SER A 501 1.46 1.43 16.73
N TYR A 502 2.21 2.35 17.36
CA TYR A 502 3.12 2.04 18.46
C TYR A 502 2.41 1.57 19.74
N TYR A 503 1.27 2.17 20.06
CA TYR A 503 0.42 1.69 21.15
C TYR A 503 -0.04 0.25 20.89
N ARG A 504 -0.50 -0.10 19.68
CA ARG A 504 -0.80 -1.50 19.32
C ARG A 504 0.42 -2.42 19.41
N GLN A 505 1.59 -1.94 19.00
CA GLN A 505 2.85 -2.69 19.08
C GLN A 505 3.20 -3.07 20.51
N THR A 506 3.02 -2.15 21.46
CA THR A 506 3.41 -2.32 22.86
C THR A 506 2.35 -3.02 23.71
N THR A 507 1.10 -3.05 23.24
CA THR A 507 -0.03 -3.68 23.94
C THR A 507 -0.46 -4.99 23.26
N GLN A 508 -1.30 -4.92 22.21
CA GLN A 508 -1.86 -6.05 21.47
C GLN A 508 -0.79 -7.04 20.98
N TYR A 509 0.37 -6.52 20.54
CA TYR A 509 1.50 -7.34 20.09
C TYR A 509 2.70 -7.25 21.03
N GLY A 510 2.51 -6.76 22.25
CA GLY A 510 3.58 -6.43 23.19
C GLY A 510 4.52 -7.60 23.48
N LYS A 511 4.01 -8.84 23.59
CA LYS A 511 4.88 -10.02 23.82
C LYS A 511 5.66 -10.40 22.57
N SER A 512 5.05 -10.31 21.40
CA SER A 512 5.69 -10.56 20.10
C SER A 512 6.76 -9.51 19.78
N TYR A 513 6.50 -8.24 20.11
CA TYR A 513 7.45 -7.14 20.02
C TYR A 513 8.67 -7.35 20.94
N LEU A 514 8.43 -7.74 22.20
CA LEU A 514 9.50 -8.05 23.16
C LEU A 514 10.33 -9.26 22.71
N LEU A 515 9.69 -10.34 22.25
CA LEU A 515 10.38 -11.52 21.75
C LEU A 515 11.29 -11.16 20.57
N ARG A 516 10.76 -10.40 19.59
CA ARG A 516 11.54 -9.96 18.42
C ARG A 516 12.78 -9.16 18.84
N ASN A 517 12.64 -8.22 19.77
CA ASN A 517 13.78 -7.43 20.26
C ASN A 517 14.78 -8.26 21.06
N ALA A 518 14.29 -9.18 21.89
CA ALA A 518 15.15 -10.08 22.66
C ALA A 518 15.97 -10.99 21.72
N LEU A 519 15.33 -11.56 20.69
CA LEU A 519 16.02 -12.38 19.69
C LEU A 519 17.00 -11.55 18.85
N LEU A 520 16.67 -10.30 18.52
CA LEU A 520 17.60 -9.41 17.82
C LEU A 520 18.86 -9.15 18.65
N ALA A 521 18.71 -8.77 19.92
CA ALA A 521 19.83 -8.57 20.82
C ALA A 521 20.64 -9.86 21.03
N PHE A 522 19.94 -10.99 21.22
CA PHE A 522 20.55 -12.30 21.36
C PHE A 522 21.36 -12.69 20.12
N SER A 523 20.82 -12.47 18.91
CA SER A 523 21.53 -12.73 17.66
C SER A 523 22.77 -11.85 17.47
N ILE A 524 22.72 -10.57 17.87
CA ILE A 524 23.89 -9.67 17.82
C ILE A 524 24.99 -10.19 18.75
N VAL A 525 24.64 -10.55 19.99
CA VAL A 525 25.61 -11.09 20.97
C VAL A 525 26.20 -12.40 20.47
N LEU A 526 25.37 -13.31 19.98
CA LEU A 526 25.80 -14.63 19.54
C LEU A 526 26.67 -14.56 18.27
N ALA A 527 26.34 -13.69 17.32
CA ALA A 527 27.19 -13.41 16.17
C ALA A 527 28.53 -12.81 16.60
N GLY A 528 28.54 -11.87 17.56
CA GLY A 528 29.76 -11.32 18.15
C GLY A 528 30.63 -12.37 18.85
N VAL A 529 30.03 -13.30 19.58
CA VAL A 529 30.74 -14.44 20.19
C VAL A 529 31.36 -15.31 19.10
N ILE A 530 30.62 -15.64 18.04
CA ILE A 530 31.12 -16.46 16.92
C ILE A 530 32.30 -15.78 16.20
N ILE A 531 32.31 -14.45 16.08
CA ILE A 531 33.46 -13.69 15.53
C ILE A 531 34.72 -13.94 16.38
N ILE A 532 34.58 -13.98 17.71
CA ILE A 532 35.72 -14.12 18.65
C ILE A 532 36.16 -15.58 18.77
N THR A 533 35.21 -16.52 18.89
CA THR A 533 35.48 -17.92 19.23
C THR A 533 35.59 -18.84 18.02
N GLY A 534 35.13 -18.39 16.85
CA GLY A 534 34.91 -19.23 15.67
C GLY A 534 33.86 -20.32 15.90
N LEU A 535 33.76 -21.27 14.96
CA LEU A 535 32.98 -22.51 15.12
C LEU A 535 33.91 -23.68 15.45
N SER A 536 34.38 -23.74 16.70
CA SER A 536 35.16 -24.89 17.18
C SER A 536 34.29 -25.85 18.02
N GLY A 537 34.30 -27.13 17.64
CA GLY A 537 33.61 -28.20 18.36
C GLY A 537 32.08 -28.11 18.40
N MET A 538 31.48 -28.92 19.27
CA MET A 538 30.01 -29.04 19.41
C MET A 538 29.35 -27.73 19.87
N LEU A 539 30.04 -26.95 20.71
CA LEU A 539 29.53 -25.67 21.21
C LEU A 539 29.40 -24.63 20.11
N GLY A 540 30.35 -24.56 19.17
CA GLY A 540 30.26 -23.69 18.00
C GLY A 540 29.05 -24.02 17.13
N LEU A 541 28.84 -25.31 16.83
CA LEU A 541 27.68 -25.76 16.04
C LEU A 541 26.34 -25.45 16.73
N ILE A 542 26.26 -25.61 18.05
CA ILE A 542 25.09 -25.21 18.84
C ILE A 542 24.86 -23.70 18.74
N ALA A 543 25.92 -22.89 18.90
CA ALA A 543 25.83 -21.44 18.76
C ALA A 543 25.36 -21.02 17.34
N ALA A 544 25.91 -21.59 16.27
CA ALA A 544 25.45 -21.33 14.91
C ALA A 544 23.99 -21.73 14.70
N SER A 545 23.58 -22.87 15.25
CA SER A 545 22.19 -23.35 15.15
C SER A 545 21.22 -22.42 15.88
N LEU A 546 21.57 -22.00 17.10
CA LEU A 546 20.79 -21.04 17.88
C LEU A 546 20.71 -19.68 17.19
N LEU A 547 21.82 -19.20 16.60
CA LEU A 547 21.84 -17.96 15.82
C LEU A 547 20.90 -18.05 14.62
N THR A 548 20.99 -19.15 13.87
CA THR A 548 20.15 -19.40 12.68
C THR A 548 18.67 -19.38 13.04
N VAL A 549 18.26 -20.16 14.04
CA VAL A 549 16.87 -20.22 14.49
C VAL A 549 16.40 -18.86 15.02
N SER A 550 17.22 -18.19 15.82
CA SER A 550 16.92 -16.86 16.36
C SER A 550 16.70 -15.84 15.24
N MET A 551 17.57 -15.79 14.23
CA MET A 551 17.46 -14.87 13.10
C MET A 551 16.20 -15.14 12.26
N ILE A 552 15.89 -16.40 11.96
CA ILE A 552 14.68 -16.75 11.18
C ILE A 552 13.42 -16.32 11.93
N ILE A 553 13.30 -16.64 13.22
CA ILE A 553 12.14 -16.27 14.03
C ILE A 553 12.06 -14.74 14.16
N MET A 554 13.19 -14.07 14.44
CA MET A 554 13.25 -12.62 14.59
C MET A 554 12.83 -11.90 13.30
N SER A 555 13.35 -12.29 12.14
CA SER A 555 13.02 -11.68 10.86
C SER A 555 11.56 -11.93 10.46
N ALA A 556 11.03 -13.13 10.70
CA ALA A 556 9.62 -13.43 10.48
C ALA A 556 8.71 -12.55 11.35
N PHE A 557 8.97 -12.50 12.67
CA PHE A 557 8.20 -11.65 13.58
C PHE A 557 8.35 -10.16 13.25
N GLY A 558 9.57 -9.71 12.97
CA GLY A 558 9.86 -8.31 12.61
C GLY A 558 9.10 -7.86 11.38
N ARG A 559 9.11 -8.68 10.32
CA ARG A 559 8.40 -8.39 9.07
C ARG A 559 6.88 -8.53 9.23
N SER A 560 6.38 -9.52 9.97
CA SER A 560 4.95 -9.63 10.27
C SER A 560 4.43 -8.44 11.07
N LEU A 561 5.17 -7.99 12.10
CA LEU A 561 4.84 -6.79 12.88
C LEU A 561 4.82 -5.55 11.98
N PHE A 562 5.81 -5.41 11.09
CA PHE A 562 5.86 -4.31 10.13
C PHE A 562 4.55 -4.17 9.35
N PHE A 563 3.97 -5.27 8.85
CA PHE A 563 2.73 -5.21 8.07
C PHE A 563 1.45 -5.05 8.91
N VAL A 564 1.36 -5.76 10.05
CA VAL A 564 0.12 -5.84 10.83
C VAL A 564 -0.14 -4.60 11.70
N LEU A 565 0.90 -3.86 12.06
CA LEU A 565 0.78 -2.75 13.01
C LEU A 565 0.27 -1.45 12.38
N VAL A 566 0.29 -1.33 11.06
CA VAL A 566 0.05 -0.05 10.40
C VAL A 566 -1.39 0.41 10.48
N ILE A 567 -1.55 1.57 11.09
CA ILE A 567 -2.80 2.33 11.07
C ILE A 567 -2.68 3.45 10.03
N PRO A 568 -3.60 3.51 9.06
CA PRO A 568 -3.68 4.64 8.13
C PRO A 568 -4.14 5.92 8.80
N THR A 569 -3.72 7.04 8.23
CA THR A 569 -4.57 8.23 8.20
C THR A 569 -5.86 7.84 7.47
N THR A 570 -6.99 7.80 8.17
CA THR A 570 -8.29 7.37 7.63
C THR A 570 -9.38 8.35 8.00
N MET A 571 -10.41 8.35 7.16
CA MET A 571 -11.67 8.97 7.48
C MET A 571 -12.23 8.49 8.84
N PRO A 572 -12.87 9.37 9.61
CA PRO A 572 -13.33 9.07 10.96
C PRO A 572 -14.60 8.20 11.01
N GLY A 573 -14.67 7.17 11.85
CA GLY A 573 -15.90 6.39 12.05
C GLY A 573 -16.10 5.20 11.09
N ALA A 574 -15.05 4.39 10.89
CA ALA A 574 -15.10 3.09 10.21
C ALA A 574 -15.73 3.07 8.80
N PHE A 575 -15.48 4.10 7.99
CA PHE A 575 -15.94 4.11 6.61
C PHE A 575 -15.42 2.90 5.81
N PHE A 576 -16.28 2.37 4.93
CA PHE A 576 -15.94 1.31 3.96
C PHE A 576 -15.61 -0.06 4.57
N TRP A 577 -16.38 -0.47 5.59
CA TRP A 577 -16.33 -1.81 6.22
C TRP A 577 -14.97 -2.22 6.82
N LYS A 578 -14.03 -1.28 7.00
CA LYS A 578 -12.73 -1.51 7.66
C LYS A 578 -12.80 -1.45 9.18
N ASN A 579 -13.84 -2.02 9.77
CA ASN A 579 -13.89 -2.27 11.20
C ASN A 579 -13.52 -3.73 11.44
N ASP A 580 -12.24 -4.00 11.65
CA ASP A 580 -11.73 -5.36 11.89
C ASP A 580 -12.47 -6.03 13.06
N GLY A 581 -12.84 -5.26 14.10
CA GLY A 581 -13.60 -5.79 15.23
C GLY A 581 -15.01 -6.24 14.84
N PHE A 582 -15.69 -5.51 13.95
CA PHE A 582 -16.98 -5.93 13.39
C PHE A 582 -16.83 -7.15 12.48
N VAL A 583 -15.82 -7.15 11.61
CA VAL A 583 -15.54 -8.27 10.71
C VAL A 583 -15.26 -9.55 11.48
N ASP A 584 -14.42 -9.47 12.51
CA ASP A 584 -14.10 -10.60 13.40
C ASP A 584 -15.34 -11.06 14.17
N HIS A 585 -16.11 -10.14 14.76
CA HIS A 585 -17.36 -10.47 15.44
C HIS A 585 -18.37 -11.13 14.49
N ALA A 586 -18.52 -10.62 13.28
CA ALA A 586 -19.43 -11.19 12.28
C ALA A 586 -19.00 -12.60 11.87
N ARG A 587 -17.70 -12.86 11.78
CA ARG A 587 -17.15 -14.21 11.52
C ARG A 587 -17.36 -15.14 12.70
N GLU A 588 -17.13 -14.68 13.92
CA GLU A 588 -17.27 -15.49 15.15
C GLU A 588 -18.72 -15.88 15.44
N THR A 589 -19.66 -14.99 15.13
CA THR A 589 -21.10 -15.20 15.36
C THR A 589 -21.83 -15.88 14.20
N GLY A 590 -21.16 -16.09 13.07
CA GLY A 590 -21.77 -16.62 11.84
C GLY A 590 -22.54 -15.59 11.00
N LEU A 591 -22.62 -14.33 11.44
CA LEU A 591 -23.26 -13.25 10.65
C LEU A 591 -22.59 -13.06 9.28
N ALA A 592 -21.30 -13.37 9.15
CA ALA A 592 -20.57 -13.30 7.89
C ALA A 592 -21.11 -14.26 6.80
N GLU A 593 -21.93 -15.26 7.17
CA GLU A 593 -22.60 -16.14 6.21
C GLU A 593 -23.78 -15.46 5.51
N SER A 594 -24.31 -14.35 6.06
CA SER A 594 -25.39 -13.57 5.46
C SER A 594 -24.82 -12.53 4.48
N PRO A 595 -25.09 -12.63 3.16
CA PRO A 595 -24.50 -11.72 2.17
C PRO A 595 -24.78 -10.23 2.44
N GLN A 596 -25.92 -9.92 3.07
CA GLN A 596 -26.34 -8.56 3.40
C GLN A 596 -25.41 -7.90 4.43
N VAL A 597 -24.64 -8.69 5.18
CA VAL A 597 -23.67 -8.19 6.18
C VAL A 597 -22.41 -7.63 5.50
N GLY A 598 -22.18 -7.95 4.21
CA GLY A 598 -21.07 -7.38 3.45
C GLY A 598 -19.68 -7.86 3.90
N VAL A 599 -19.61 -8.87 4.76
CA VAL A 599 -18.35 -9.48 5.20
C VAL A 599 -18.04 -10.68 4.31
N VAL A 600 -17.08 -10.52 3.41
CA VAL A 600 -16.69 -11.57 2.47
C VAL A 600 -15.34 -12.17 2.88
N TYR A 601 -15.25 -13.50 2.79
CA TYR A 601 -13.98 -14.20 2.94
C TYR A 601 -13.10 -13.94 1.72
N GLU A 602 -11.82 -13.69 1.96
CA GLU A 602 -10.83 -13.65 0.90
C GLU A 602 -10.85 -14.97 0.13
N ARG A 603 -10.74 -14.88 -1.19
CA ARG A 603 -10.66 -16.04 -2.08
C ARG A 603 -9.34 -15.99 -2.82
N HIS A 604 -8.68 -17.13 -2.93
CA HIS A 604 -7.56 -17.25 -3.85
C HIS A 604 -8.09 -17.20 -5.28
N HIS A 605 -7.56 -16.26 -6.07
CA HIS A 605 -7.90 -16.13 -7.49
C HIS A 605 -7.07 -17.11 -8.31
N ALA A 606 -7.74 -17.92 -9.14
CA ALA A 606 -7.06 -18.84 -10.02
C ALA A 606 -6.26 -18.11 -11.10
N PHE A 607 -5.12 -18.69 -11.48
CA PHE A 607 -4.38 -18.23 -12.65
C PHE A 607 -5.11 -18.65 -13.93
N LYS A 608 -5.74 -17.69 -14.61
CA LYS A 608 -6.50 -17.93 -15.84
C LYS A 608 -5.57 -17.94 -17.06
N VAL A 609 -5.12 -19.13 -17.44
CA VAL A 609 -4.23 -19.35 -18.59
C VAL A 609 -4.91 -18.90 -19.89
N ASP A 610 -6.21 -19.17 -20.01
CA ASP A 610 -7.00 -18.88 -21.22
C ASP A 610 -7.04 -17.38 -21.54
N GLU A 611 -7.30 -16.54 -20.53
CA GLU A 611 -7.28 -15.07 -20.65
C GLU A 611 -5.89 -14.54 -21.03
N LEU A 612 -4.82 -15.15 -20.49
CA LEU A 612 -3.45 -14.78 -20.85
C LEU A 612 -3.14 -15.14 -22.31
N ILE A 613 -3.48 -16.35 -22.75
CA ILE A 613 -3.27 -16.80 -24.13
C ILE A 613 -4.07 -15.91 -25.09
N GLN A 614 -5.32 -15.59 -24.75
CA GLN A 614 -6.13 -14.68 -25.54
C GLN A 614 -5.48 -13.31 -25.68
N THR A 615 -5.01 -12.74 -24.57
CA THR A 615 -4.28 -11.47 -24.57
C THR A 615 -3.03 -11.53 -25.47
N ILE A 616 -2.24 -12.60 -25.40
CA ILE A 616 -1.05 -12.78 -26.23
C ILE A 616 -1.42 -12.85 -27.72
N LYS A 617 -2.55 -13.49 -28.06
CA LYS A 617 -3.04 -13.60 -29.44
C LYS A 617 -3.58 -12.28 -30.00
N GLU A 618 -4.22 -11.48 -29.15
CA GLU A 618 -4.84 -10.21 -29.53
C GLU A 618 -3.83 -9.07 -29.68
N ASN A 619 -2.71 -9.12 -28.96
CA ASN A 619 -1.68 -8.08 -29.04
C ASN A 619 -0.63 -8.43 -30.10
N SER A 620 -0.52 -7.60 -31.13
CA SER A 620 0.55 -7.73 -32.11
C SER A 620 1.90 -7.28 -31.54
N LEU A 621 3.00 -7.70 -32.18
CA LEU A 621 4.34 -7.20 -31.83
C LEU A 621 4.46 -5.68 -32.04
N HIS A 622 3.68 -5.12 -32.98
CA HIS A 622 3.59 -3.68 -33.17
C HIS A 622 2.95 -2.99 -31.96
N ASP A 623 1.84 -3.52 -31.43
CA ASP A 623 1.15 -2.97 -30.26
C ASP A 623 2.05 -3.00 -29.03
N MET A 624 2.80 -4.10 -28.84
CA MET A 624 3.78 -4.20 -27.77
C MET A 624 4.89 -3.15 -27.89
N LEU A 625 5.42 -2.92 -29.11
CA LEU A 625 6.46 -1.92 -29.33
C LEU A 625 5.95 -0.49 -29.15
N GLU A 626 4.74 -0.18 -29.64
CA GLU A 626 4.10 1.12 -29.42
C GLU A 626 3.80 1.35 -27.94
N HIS A 627 3.35 0.32 -27.22
CA HIS A 627 3.15 0.39 -25.77
C HIS A 627 4.45 0.68 -25.03
N VAL A 628 5.55 0.00 -25.38
CA VAL A 628 6.88 0.28 -24.81
C VAL A 628 7.32 1.72 -25.12
N LYS A 629 7.19 2.16 -26.38
CA LYS A 629 7.48 3.56 -26.75
C LYS A 629 6.63 4.53 -25.95
N TRP A 630 5.37 4.21 -25.68
CA TRP A 630 4.48 5.06 -24.89
C TRP A 630 4.86 5.10 -23.41
N ILE A 631 5.32 3.97 -22.83
CA ILE A 631 5.81 3.94 -21.44
C ILE A 631 7.00 4.90 -21.25
N PHE A 632 7.92 4.92 -22.23
CA PHE A 632 9.13 5.75 -22.19
C PHE A 632 8.98 7.12 -22.89
N GLY A 633 7.91 7.31 -23.65
CA GLY A 633 7.66 8.50 -24.45
C GLY A 633 7.09 9.65 -23.63
N LYS A 634 7.35 10.88 -24.08
CA LYS A 634 6.61 12.06 -23.62
C LYS A 634 5.35 12.21 -24.47
N LYS A 635 4.19 11.92 -23.89
CA LYS A 635 2.92 12.56 -24.27
C LYS A 635 2.25 13.07 -23.01
#